data_AF-A0A2N0FTD2-F1
#
_entry.id   AF-A0A2N0FTD2-F1
#
_cell.length_a   1.000
_cell.length_b   1.000
_cell.length_c   1.000
_cell.angle_alpha   90.00
_cell.angle_beta   90.00
_cell.angle_gamma   90.00
#
_symmetry.space_group_name_H-M   'P 1'
#
loop_
_entity.id
_entity.type
_entity.pdbx_description
1 polymer ?
#
loop_
_entity_poly.entity_id
_entity_poly.type
_entity_poly.pdbx_seq_one_letter_code
_entity_poly.pdbx_strand_id
1 'polypeptide(L)'
;MLKRVVCFLILLSFYLTVKGQNNTVEPIKVACVGNSITYGARLHNRLKNAYPAQLQNLLGSDYSVQNFGVSGTTLLKKGDYPYWETDEYKKALDFEPDVVFIKLGTNDSKSQNRPYYNFLEEDSKALIQSFKVKNENARVILLLPVPAFTKDSTSIYNPVIKESIIPALRKVAYETESEIIDLYHLFIDREDLLPDKIHPSDLGAAVVAKRLHEHLVRKTVPTEIEVNLSQEMKVVSVNNFHGFQLKEYSLNGNNIKIALPKKAISSKPWVLRARFWGHEPQTDIALLERGFHIAYCDVTDLYGNSEAVSRWNNFYDIITSAGFAKKVVLEAMSRGGLIAYNWAAENPDKVACVYADAPVLSGKSWPGGFGAGEGSAQDWEKYKLAYDFLDDKSSKNDHINPLNKVGQIAKGGFPILHICGEVDKVVPVAENTAPFVKALKESGASIETIYKSEVGHHPHSLINPSPIVDFILRATNTKINSAIVPAPSAEYRSAAGWVEGKDWWAQADDINKICSNSSNVDLLLIGNSITQGFGGSRSLVTHRPGEEATEEYFSEIHWINAGISGDRTQNILWRLGNGNYENANPKNVVLTIGVNNFPFDSADEIIEGIRNTVELAKYKFPSAKIHLFGPLVTGTLQELSQRKKYWKVHDGLKNFKGEPQVTYHEISRFFIDTHGELKKDLFSDDGIHLKPKGYKVWAKYIKQHID
;
A
#
# COMPACT_ATOMS: atom_id res chain seq x y z
N MET A 1 11.60 -21.16 24.48
CA MET A 1 10.47 -21.75 23.73
C MET A 1 9.12 -21.67 24.44
N LEU A 2 9.05 -21.63 25.79
CA LEU A 2 7.77 -21.62 26.52
C LEU A 2 7.03 -20.25 26.59
N LYS A 3 7.70 -19.13 26.27
CA LYS A 3 7.09 -17.76 26.32
C LYS A 3 6.42 -17.30 25.01
N ARG A 4 6.57 -18.03 23.89
CA ARG A 4 5.93 -17.70 22.60
C ARG A 4 4.63 -18.47 22.33
N VAL A 5 4.37 -19.53 23.09
CA VAL A 5 3.12 -20.31 23.03
C VAL A 5 2.00 -19.63 23.84
N VAL A 6 2.36 -18.83 24.85
CA VAL A 6 1.39 -18.20 25.78
C VAL A 6 0.69 -16.96 25.21
N CYS A 7 1.28 -16.28 24.21
CA CYS A 7 0.59 -15.15 23.55
C CYS A 7 -0.44 -15.59 22.50
N PHE A 8 -0.41 -16.84 22.03
CA PHE A 8 -1.28 -17.30 20.93
C PHE A 8 -2.56 -17.98 21.42
N LEU A 9 -2.59 -18.47 22.66
CA LEU A 9 -3.81 -18.97 23.30
C LEU A 9 -4.80 -17.86 23.68
N ILE A 10 -4.35 -16.60 23.75
CA ILE A 10 -5.20 -15.43 24.05
C ILE A 10 -5.98 -14.95 22.81
N LEU A 11 -5.51 -15.27 21.59
CA LEU A 11 -6.21 -14.95 20.34
C LEU A 11 -7.18 -16.06 19.89
N LEU A 12 -7.01 -17.30 20.38
CA LEU A 12 -7.93 -18.41 20.10
C LEU A 12 -9.02 -18.60 21.16
N SER A 13 -8.88 -18.07 22.38
CA SER A 13 -9.91 -18.15 23.42
C SER A 13 -11.13 -17.23 23.18
N PHE A 14 -11.13 -16.43 22.11
CA PHE A 14 -12.32 -15.70 21.66
C PHE A 14 -13.26 -16.54 20.78
N TYR A 15 -12.82 -17.73 20.36
CA TYR A 15 -13.67 -18.71 19.71
C TYR A 15 -13.99 -19.84 20.70
N LEU A 16 -15.14 -19.69 21.36
CA LEU A 16 -15.95 -20.70 22.04
C LEU A 16 -15.79 -20.86 23.57
N THR A 17 -16.80 -20.28 24.24
CA THR A 17 -17.51 -20.70 25.47
C THR A 17 -17.27 -19.90 26.75
N VAL A 18 -17.91 -18.73 26.80
CA VAL A 18 -18.63 -18.29 28.01
C VAL A 18 -20.11 -18.25 27.64
N LYS A 19 -20.88 -19.26 28.09
CA LYS A 19 -22.32 -19.06 28.35
C LYS A 19 -22.40 -18.12 29.54
N GLY A 20 -22.42 -16.83 29.26
CA GLY A 20 -22.56 -15.76 30.24
C GLY A 20 -22.99 -14.52 29.47
N GLN A 21 -24.20 -14.05 29.77
CA GLN A 21 -24.83 -12.81 29.28
C GLN A 21 -24.25 -12.27 27.95
N ASN A 22 -24.89 -12.67 26.85
CA ASN A 22 -24.66 -12.10 25.52
C ASN A 22 -24.96 -10.60 25.50
N ASN A 23 -23.98 -9.77 25.88
CA ASN A 23 -23.87 -8.43 25.34
C ASN A 23 -23.24 -8.58 23.95
N THR A 24 -24.04 -8.93 22.95
CA THR A 24 -23.62 -8.80 21.55
C THR A 24 -23.40 -7.31 21.32
N VAL A 25 -22.14 -6.88 21.26
CA VAL A 25 -21.79 -5.51 20.88
C VAL A 25 -22.37 -5.28 19.48
N GLU A 26 -23.20 -4.26 19.33
CA GLU A 26 -23.74 -3.91 18.01
C GLU A 26 -22.60 -3.60 17.03
N PRO A 27 -22.67 -4.07 15.78
CA PRO A 27 -21.63 -3.83 14.80
C PRO A 27 -21.51 -2.34 14.48
N ILE A 28 -20.28 -1.87 14.26
CA ILE A 28 -20.02 -0.46 13.91
C ILE A 28 -20.68 -0.16 12.56
N LYS A 29 -21.59 0.81 12.54
CA LYS A 29 -22.36 1.20 11.36
C LYS A 29 -21.53 2.11 10.45
N VAL A 30 -21.29 1.67 9.22
CA VAL A 30 -20.53 2.41 8.20
C VAL A 30 -21.43 2.79 7.03
N ALA A 31 -21.71 4.08 6.87
CA ALA A 31 -22.42 4.61 5.71
C ALA A 31 -21.45 5.03 4.61
N CYS A 32 -21.55 4.42 3.43
CA CYS A 32 -20.88 4.89 2.23
C CYS A 32 -21.83 5.78 1.41
N VAL A 33 -21.67 7.09 1.54
CA VAL A 33 -22.45 8.14 0.86
C VAL A 33 -21.69 8.61 -0.36
N GLY A 34 -22.36 8.77 -1.51
CA GLY A 34 -21.71 9.37 -2.66
C GLY A 34 -22.44 9.25 -3.98
N ASN A 35 -21.70 9.50 -5.05
CA ASN A 35 -22.24 9.51 -6.39
C ASN A 35 -22.16 8.13 -7.08
N SER A 36 -22.08 8.11 -8.41
CA SER A 36 -21.98 6.90 -9.24
C SER A 36 -20.80 6.00 -8.89
N ILE A 37 -19.70 6.55 -8.39
CA ILE A 37 -18.54 5.77 -7.93
C ILE A 37 -18.88 4.97 -6.67
N THR A 38 -19.63 5.57 -5.73
CA THR A 38 -20.13 4.86 -4.54
C THR A 38 -21.21 3.86 -4.88
N TYR A 39 -22.14 4.25 -5.76
CA TYR A 39 -23.18 3.34 -6.24
C TYR A 39 -22.61 2.07 -6.89
N GLY A 40 -21.44 2.18 -7.52
CA GLY A 40 -20.80 1.11 -8.29
C GLY A 40 -21.28 1.08 -9.74
N ALA A 41 -21.49 2.25 -10.35
CA ALA A 41 -21.87 2.35 -11.75
C ALA A 41 -20.82 1.65 -12.64
N ARG A 42 -21.29 0.92 -13.66
CA ARG A 42 -20.47 0.20 -14.66
C ARG A 42 -19.67 -1.01 -14.13
N LEU A 43 -19.84 -1.38 -12.86
CA LEU A 43 -19.20 -2.57 -12.30
C LEU A 43 -19.94 -3.85 -12.69
N HIS A 44 -19.18 -4.91 -12.94
CA HIS A 44 -19.72 -6.25 -13.05
C HIS A 44 -20.12 -6.71 -11.65
N ASN A 45 -21.24 -7.42 -11.53
CA ASN A 45 -21.71 -7.94 -10.24
C ASN A 45 -21.67 -6.86 -9.13
N ARG A 46 -22.24 -5.67 -9.44
CA ARG A 46 -22.18 -4.45 -8.61
C ARG A 46 -22.42 -4.69 -7.12
N LEU A 47 -23.37 -5.56 -6.77
CA LEU A 47 -23.72 -5.87 -5.38
C LEU A 47 -22.57 -6.52 -4.60
N LYS A 48 -21.61 -7.14 -5.29
CA LYS A 48 -20.41 -7.72 -4.69
C LYS A 48 -19.16 -6.88 -4.94
N ASN A 49 -19.02 -6.24 -6.11
CA ASN A 49 -17.78 -5.58 -6.51
C ASN A 49 -17.73 -4.07 -6.23
N ALA A 50 -18.86 -3.42 -5.92
CA ALA A 50 -18.82 -2.04 -5.45
C ALA A 50 -17.95 -1.93 -4.19
N TYR A 51 -17.19 -0.84 -4.07
CA TYR A 51 -16.24 -0.70 -2.96
C TYR A 51 -16.88 -0.83 -1.57
N PRO A 52 -18.15 -0.44 -1.32
CA PRO A 52 -18.78 -0.69 -0.02
C PRO A 52 -18.99 -2.19 0.27
N ALA A 53 -19.33 -3.00 -0.73
CA ALA A 53 -19.50 -4.44 -0.58
C ALA A 53 -18.16 -5.15 -0.37
N GLN A 54 -17.12 -4.74 -1.11
CA GLN A 54 -15.75 -5.21 -0.89
C GLN A 54 -15.25 -4.80 0.51
N LEU A 55 -15.56 -3.59 0.96
CA LEU A 55 -15.23 -3.11 2.30
C LEU A 55 -15.91 -3.93 3.40
N GLN A 56 -17.19 -4.29 3.24
CA GLN A 56 -17.88 -5.21 4.18
C GLN A 56 -17.14 -6.53 4.32
N ASN A 57 -16.67 -7.11 3.22
CA ASN A 57 -15.92 -8.37 3.25
C ASN A 57 -14.57 -8.23 3.97
N LEU A 58 -13.90 -7.09 3.80
CA LEU A 58 -12.62 -6.81 4.47
C LEU A 58 -12.79 -6.58 5.97
N LEU A 59 -13.86 -5.90 6.40
CA LEU A 59 -14.11 -5.55 7.80
C LEU A 59 -14.74 -6.69 8.62
N GLY A 60 -15.43 -7.63 7.97
CA GLY A 60 -16.07 -8.75 8.66
C GLY A 60 -17.31 -8.34 9.47
N SER A 61 -17.73 -9.19 10.41
CA SER A 61 -18.99 -9.06 11.16
C SER A 61 -19.00 -7.95 12.21
N ASP A 62 -17.83 -7.42 12.59
CA ASP A 62 -17.72 -6.35 13.58
C ASP A 62 -18.24 -5.00 13.03
N TYR A 63 -18.52 -4.94 11.73
CA TYR A 63 -18.99 -3.76 11.02
C TYR A 63 -20.22 -4.09 10.17
N SER A 64 -21.12 -3.11 10.05
CA SER A 64 -22.24 -3.12 9.12
C SER A 64 -22.08 -1.98 8.12
N VAL A 65 -21.61 -2.31 6.91
CA VAL A 65 -21.37 -1.36 5.82
C VAL A 65 -22.57 -1.30 4.89
N GLN A 66 -23.10 -0.10 4.65
CA GLN A 66 -24.19 0.14 3.72
C GLN A 66 -23.81 1.10 2.59
N ASN A 67 -24.29 0.80 1.39
CA ASN A 67 -24.09 1.61 0.20
C ASN A 67 -25.29 2.54 -0.02
N PHE A 68 -25.07 3.84 0.16
CA PHE A 68 -26.04 4.90 -0.10
C PHE A 68 -25.65 5.74 -1.33
N GLY A 69 -24.86 5.18 -2.25
CA GLY A 69 -24.45 5.88 -3.45
C GLY A 69 -25.62 6.09 -4.43
N VAL A 70 -25.69 7.27 -5.06
CA VAL A 70 -26.68 7.56 -6.12
C VAL A 70 -25.98 8.14 -7.34
N SER A 71 -26.17 7.49 -8.49
CA SER A 71 -25.48 7.88 -9.73
C SER A 71 -25.82 9.31 -10.18
N GLY A 72 -24.82 10.02 -10.70
CA GLY A 72 -24.98 11.36 -11.27
C GLY A 72 -25.07 12.52 -10.27
N THR A 73 -25.20 12.24 -8.97
CA THR A 73 -25.50 13.27 -7.97
C THR A 73 -24.34 14.22 -7.64
N THR A 74 -24.70 15.46 -7.30
CA THR A 74 -23.81 16.55 -6.87
C THR A 74 -23.83 16.70 -5.35
N LEU A 75 -22.72 17.24 -4.82
CA LEU A 75 -22.67 17.74 -3.44
C LEU A 75 -23.48 19.02 -3.30
N LEU A 76 -23.41 19.93 -4.27
CA LEU A 76 -24.11 21.21 -4.26
C LEU A 76 -25.63 21.01 -4.19
N LYS A 77 -26.31 21.75 -3.30
CA LYS A 77 -27.78 21.80 -3.24
C LYS A 77 -28.41 22.44 -4.47
N LYS A 78 -27.68 23.34 -5.12
CA LYS A 78 -28.08 24.01 -6.36
C LYS A 78 -27.48 23.36 -7.62
N GLY A 79 -26.86 22.19 -7.47
CA GLY A 79 -26.38 21.43 -8.62
C GLY A 79 -27.52 20.88 -9.46
N ASP A 80 -27.20 20.34 -10.62
CA ASP A 80 -28.16 19.74 -11.55
C ASP A 80 -28.87 18.49 -10.99
N TYR A 81 -28.20 17.73 -10.11
CA TYR A 81 -28.77 16.55 -9.44
C TYR A 81 -28.36 16.48 -7.95
N PRO A 82 -28.92 17.30 -7.06
CA PRO A 82 -28.50 17.38 -5.66
C PRO A 82 -28.70 16.05 -4.92
N TYR A 83 -27.64 15.53 -4.28
CA TYR A 83 -27.74 14.31 -3.45
C TYR A 83 -28.76 14.46 -2.30
N TRP A 84 -28.94 15.68 -1.81
CA TRP A 84 -29.87 16.10 -0.76
C TRP A 84 -31.33 15.72 -1.00
N GLU A 85 -31.72 15.59 -2.28
CA GLU A 85 -33.11 15.33 -2.66
C GLU A 85 -33.40 13.82 -2.82
N THR A 86 -32.37 12.98 -2.66
CA THR A 86 -32.48 11.53 -2.84
C THR A 86 -33.07 10.83 -1.62
N ASP A 87 -33.70 9.69 -1.84
CA ASP A 87 -34.15 8.84 -0.74
C ASP A 87 -32.96 8.15 -0.03
N GLU A 88 -31.86 7.91 -0.75
CA GLU A 88 -30.62 7.35 -0.18
C GLU A 88 -29.98 8.29 0.84
N TYR A 89 -30.09 9.61 0.66
CA TYR A 89 -29.69 10.57 1.68
C TYR A 89 -30.50 10.39 2.98
N LYS A 90 -31.83 10.28 2.87
CA LYS A 90 -32.71 10.07 4.03
C LYS A 90 -32.38 8.73 4.72
N LYS A 91 -32.25 7.64 3.95
CA LYS A 91 -31.86 6.32 4.46
C LYS A 91 -30.50 6.34 5.14
N ALA A 92 -29.53 7.09 4.61
CA ALA A 92 -28.21 7.22 5.22
C ALA A 92 -28.27 7.94 6.58
N LEU A 93 -29.14 8.94 6.72
CA LEU A 93 -29.37 9.62 8.00
C LEU A 93 -30.10 8.72 9.01
N ASP A 94 -31.13 8.01 8.56
CA ASP A 94 -31.94 7.10 9.40
C ASP A 94 -31.15 5.84 9.81
N PHE A 95 -30.05 5.54 9.12
CA PHE A 95 -29.13 4.48 9.50
C PHE A 95 -28.32 4.82 10.78
N GLU A 96 -28.24 6.09 11.16
CA GLU A 96 -27.49 6.59 12.33
C GLU A 96 -26.05 6.04 12.39
N PRO A 97 -25.23 6.30 11.34
CA PRO A 97 -23.92 5.69 11.21
C PRO A 97 -22.92 6.18 12.27
N ASP A 98 -22.04 5.29 12.71
CA ASP A 98 -20.85 5.61 13.51
C ASP A 98 -19.71 6.15 12.65
N VAL A 99 -19.67 5.74 11.38
CA VAL A 99 -18.67 6.12 10.39
C VAL A 99 -19.35 6.50 9.09
N VAL A 100 -19.03 7.66 8.55
CA VAL A 100 -19.58 8.15 7.28
C VAL A 100 -18.46 8.44 6.31
N PHE A 101 -18.41 7.69 5.21
CA PHE A 101 -17.59 8.04 4.05
C PHE A 101 -18.42 8.90 3.09
N ILE A 102 -17.92 10.08 2.74
CA ILE A 102 -18.59 10.99 1.78
C ILE A 102 -17.72 11.09 0.51
N LYS A 103 -18.23 10.54 -0.60
CA LYS A 103 -17.61 10.59 -1.94
C LYS A 103 -18.49 11.37 -2.92
N LEU A 104 -18.62 12.66 -2.68
CA LEU A 104 -19.29 13.64 -3.56
C LEU A 104 -18.29 14.68 -4.06
N GLY A 105 -18.71 15.59 -4.94
CA GLY A 105 -17.85 16.61 -5.56
C GLY A 105 -17.43 16.29 -7.00
N THR A 106 -17.41 15.02 -7.41
CA THR A 106 -16.98 14.66 -8.78
C THR A 106 -17.91 15.23 -9.85
N ASN A 107 -19.24 15.08 -9.71
CA ASN A 107 -20.22 15.62 -10.67
C ASN A 107 -20.32 17.15 -10.60
N ASP A 108 -19.97 17.74 -9.46
CA ASP A 108 -19.93 19.18 -9.28
C ASP A 108 -18.92 19.83 -10.24
N SER A 109 -17.92 19.08 -10.74
CA SER A 109 -16.94 19.57 -11.74
C SER A 109 -17.53 19.94 -13.11
N LYS A 110 -18.74 19.47 -13.44
CA LYS A 110 -19.41 19.75 -14.73
C LYS A 110 -19.73 21.24 -14.90
N SER A 111 -19.76 21.72 -16.15
CA SER A 111 -19.87 23.16 -16.43
C SER A 111 -21.13 23.81 -15.85
N GLN A 112 -22.28 23.13 -15.88
CA GLN A 112 -23.55 23.65 -15.35
C GLN A 112 -23.55 23.89 -13.83
N ASN A 113 -22.65 23.24 -13.08
CA ASN A 113 -22.61 23.31 -11.62
C ASN A 113 -21.63 24.38 -11.10
N ARG A 114 -20.67 24.80 -11.94
CA ARG A 114 -19.62 25.78 -11.60
C ARG A 114 -20.13 27.15 -11.12
N PRO A 115 -21.24 27.71 -11.64
CA PRO A 115 -21.78 28.97 -11.15
C PRO A 115 -22.14 28.96 -9.65
N TYR A 116 -22.30 27.79 -9.03
CA TYR A 116 -22.71 27.64 -7.64
C TYR A 116 -21.56 27.32 -6.67
N TYR A 117 -20.29 27.41 -7.10
CA TYR A 117 -19.15 26.99 -6.29
C TYR A 117 -18.91 27.80 -5.02
N ASN A 118 -19.43 29.02 -4.94
CA ASN A 118 -19.40 29.80 -3.71
C ASN A 118 -20.15 29.09 -2.56
N PHE A 119 -21.03 28.12 -2.87
CA PHE A 119 -21.75 27.31 -1.88
C PHE A 119 -21.08 25.96 -1.59
N LEU A 120 -20.02 25.56 -2.31
CA LEU A 120 -19.44 24.22 -2.21
C LEU A 120 -18.97 23.91 -0.78
N GLU A 121 -18.27 24.86 -0.15
CA GLU A 121 -17.79 24.69 1.23
C GLU A 121 -18.93 24.65 2.25
N GLU A 122 -19.90 25.57 2.13
CA GLU A 122 -21.05 25.66 3.04
C GLU A 122 -21.93 24.39 2.95
N ASP A 123 -22.26 23.95 1.74
CA ASP A 123 -23.05 22.74 1.53
C ASP A 123 -22.29 21.49 2.02
N SER A 124 -20.97 21.43 1.83
CA SER A 124 -20.16 20.33 2.36
C SER A 124 -20.23 20.27 3.89
N LYS A 125 -20.08 21.42 4.57
CA LYS A 125 -20.21 21.52 6.04
C LYS A 125 -21.59 21.14 6.51
N ALA A 126 -22.63 21.61 5.82
CA ALA A 126 -24.01 21.27 6.15
C ALA A 126 -24.28 19.76 6.03
N LEU A 127 -23.67 19.09 5.04
CA LEU A 127 -23.85 17.65 4.85
C LEU A 127 -23.16 16.86 5.96
N ILE A 128 -21.96 17.28 6.36
CA ILE A 128 -21.25 16.70 7.50
C ILE A 128 -22.08 16.90 8.78
N GLN A 129 -22.62 18.09 8.97
CA GLN A 129 -23.42 18.43 10.15
C GLN A 129 -24.71 17.61 10.22
N SER A 130 -25.37 17.29 9.11
CA SER A 130 -26.61 16.51 9.15
C SER A 130 -26.40 15.09 9.68
N PHE A 131 -25.24 14.46 9.40
CA PHE A 131 -24.86 13.19 10.03
C PHE A 131 -24.49 13.36 11.51
N LYS A 132 -23.75 14.41 11.87
CA LYS A 132 -23.39 14.69 13.28
C LYS A 132 -24.62 15.00 14.16
N VAL A 133 -25.71 15.53 13.58
CA VAL A 133 -26.99 15.70 14.30
C VAL A 133 -27.65 14.36 14.62
N LYS A 134 -27.49 13.35 13.75
CA LYS A 134 -28.03 12.00 13.97
C LYS A 134 -27.19 11.19 14.95
N ASN A 135 -25.87 11.34 14.89
CA ASN A 135 -24.93 10.75 15.84
C ASN A 135 -23.77 11.73 16.07
N GLU A 136 -23.73 12.37 17.24
CA GLU A 136 -22.71 13.39 17.56
C GLU A 136 -21.27 12.86 17.52
N ASN A 137 -21.11 11.55 17.73
CA ASN A 137 -19.84 10.84 17.72
C ASN A 137 -19.49 10.27 16.34
N ALA A 138 -20.33 10.51 15.32
CA ALA A 138 -20.08 10.01 13.97
C ALA A 138 -18.74 10.51 13.44
N ARG A 139 -17.88 9.56 13.06
CA ARG A 139 -16.63 9.85 12.36
C ARG A 139 -16.94 10.13 10.90
N VAL A 140 -16.69 11.35 10.46
CA VAL A 140 -16.91 11.73 9.06
C VAL A 140 -15.58 11.77 8.31
N ILE A 141 -15.51 11.04 7.20
CA ILE A 141 -14.32 10.92 6.35
C ILE A 141 -14.68 11.36 4.93
N LEU A 142 -14.04 12.44 4.47
CA LEU A 142 -14.20 12.92 3.11
C LEU A 142 -13.28 12.15 2.17
N LEU A 143 -13.87 11.50 1.18
CA LEU A 143 -13.15 10.83 0.11
C LEU A 143 -12.94 11.83 -1.03
N LEU A 144 -11.72 12.33 -1.18
CA LEU A 144 -11.42 13.28 -2.26
C LEU A 144 -11.67 12.61 -3.62
N PRO A 145 -12.14 13.36 -4.65
CA PRO A 145 -12.44 12.77 -5.95
C PRO A 145 -11.25 12.04 -6.58
N VAL A 146 -11.52 10.97 -7.31
CA VAL A 146 -10.56 10.39 -8.27
C VAL A 146 -10.36 11.37 -9.44
N PRO A 147 -9.21 11.35 -10.14
CA PRO A 147 -9.03 12.13 -11.36
C PRO A 147 -10.03 11.70 -12.44
N ALA A 148 -10.36 12.63 -13.32
CA ALA A 148 -11.02 12.31 -14.59
C ALA A 148 -9.99 12.37 -15.72
N PHE A 149 -10.08 11.45 -16.67
CA PHE A 149 -9.19 11.40 -17.85
C PHE A 149 -9.91 11.85 -19.13
N THR A 150 -11.13 12.37 -18.98
CA THR A 150 -11.89 13.03 -20.05
C THR A 150 -11.31 14.41 -20.38
N LYS A 151 -11.41 14.81 -21.66
CA LYS A 151 -10.92 16.11 -22.15
C LYS A 151 -12.01 17.18 -22.30
N ASP A 152 -13.28 16.76 -22.31
CA ASP A 152 -14.42 17.65 -22.48
C ASP A 152 -14.66 18.49 -21.21
N SER A 153 -14.51 19.81 -21.34
CA SER A 153 -14.67 20.76 -20.24
C SER A 153 -16.12 21.02 -19.85
N THR A 154 -17.10 20.45 -20.55
CA THR A 154 -18.52 20.49 -20.17
C THR A 154 -18.93 19.30 -19.30
N SER A 155 -18.22 18.18 -19.45
CA SER A 155 -18.41 16.96 -18.65
C SER A 155 -17.66 17.05 -17.30
N ILE A 156 -17.53 15.91 -16.61
CA ILE A 156 -16.67 15.80 -15.43
C ILE A 156 -15.25 16.16 -15.86
N TYR A 157 -14.66 17.17 -15.21
CA TYR A 157 -13.47 17.84 -15.73
C TYR A 157 -12.35 17.96 -14.68
N ASN A 158 -11.20 17.38 -15.01
CA ASN A 158 -10.10 17.17 -14.07
C ASN A 158 -9.44 18.44 -13.53
N PRO A 159 -9.19 19.50 -14.32
CA PRO A 159 -8.65 20.75 -13.79
C PRO A 159 -9.52 21.32 -12.67
N VAL A 160 -10.84 21.27 -12.82
CA VAL A 160 -11.78 21.75 -11.80
C VAL A 160 -11.78 20.86 -10.56
N ILE A 161 -11.66 19.54 -10.72
CA ILE A 161 -11.47 18.61 -9.60
C ILE A 161 -10.20 18.98 -8.81
N LYS A 162 -9.08 19.16 -9.50
CA LYS A 162 -7.76 19.41 -8.93
C LYS A 162 -7.64 20.78 -8.27
N GLU A 163 -8.11 21.82 -8.96
CA GLU A 163 -7.83 23.22 -8.62
C GLU A 163 -8.92 23.87 -7.77
N SER A 164 -10.15 23.33 -7.78
CA SER A 164 -11.28 23.92 -7.04
C SER A 164 -11.86 22.97 -5.99
N ILE A 165 -12.26 21.76 -6.40
CA ILE A 165 -13.01 20.86 -5.50
C ILE A 165 -12.12 20.28 -4.39
N ILE A 166 -10.95 19.73 -4.74
CA ILE A 166 -10.03 19.15 -3.75
C ILE A 166 -9.59 20.18 -2.70
N PRO A 167 -9.15 21.40 -3.06
CA PRO A 167 -8.82 22.43 -2.08
C PRO A 167 -9.99 22.79 -1.16
N ALA A 168 -11.20 22.95 -1.71
CA ALA A 168 -12.39 23.25 -0.92
C ALA A 168 -12.71 22.13 0.10
N LEU A 169 -12.68 20.86 -0.33
CA LEU A 169 -12.94 19.73 0.55
C LEU A 169 -11.87 19.57 1.65
N ARG A 170 -10.59 19.84 1.33
CA ARG A 170 -9.51 19.86 2.33
C ARG A 170 -9.75 20.97 3.36
N LYS A 171 -10.15 22.17 2.94
CA LYS A 171 -10.50 23.26 3.86
C LYS A 171 -11.69 22.89 4.74
N VAL A 172 -12.75 22.32 4.18
CA VAL A 172 -13.90 21.82 4.94
C VAL A 172 -13.49 20.77 5.96
N ALA A 173 -12.63 19.81 5.61
CA ALA A 173 -12.13 18.80 6.55
C ALA A 173 -11.33 19.41 7.71
N TYR A 174 -10.54 20.44 7.44
CA TYR A 174 -9.86 21.19 8.48
C TYR A 174 -10.87 21.84 9.44
N GLU A 175 -11.82 22.61 8.91
CA GLU A 175 -12.77 23.42 9.70
C GLU A 175 -13.84 22.60 10.44
N THR A 176 -14.14 21.39 9.97
CA THR A 176 -15.14 20.50 10.59
C THR A 176 -14.52 19.37 11.42
N GLU A 177 -13.19 19.36 11.50
CA GLU A 177 -12.38 18.30 12.10
C GLU A 177 -12.61 16.91 11.49
N SER A 178 -13.11 16.86 10.25
CA SER A 178 -13.33 15.61 9.52
C SER A 178 -12.01 15.00 9.04
N GLU A 179 -11.98 13.67 8.91
CA GLU A 179 -10.85 12.94 8.32
C GLU A 179 -10.89 13.05 6.78
N ILE A 180 -9.75 12.83 6.11
CA ILE A 180 -9.68 12.81 4.64
C ILE A 180 -8.97 11.55 4.13
N ILE A 181 -9.37 11.12 2.94
CA ILE A 181 -8.64 10.12 2.14
C ILE A 181 -8.49 10.66 0.72
N ASP A 182 -7.25 10.85 0.28
CA ASP A 182 -6.91 11.31 -1.06
C ASP A 182 -6.95 10.15 -2.07
N LEU A 183 -8.09 10.00 -2.74
CA LEU A 183 -8.21 9.08 -3.87
C LEU A 183 -7.71 9.69 -5.18
N TYR A 184 -7.39 10.98 -5.23
CA TYR A 184 -6.90 11.64 -6.44
C TYR A 184 -5.50 11.12 -6.78
N HIS A 185 -4.55 11.29 -5.85
CA HIS A 185 -3.16 10.84 -6.06
C HIS A 185 -3.04 9.31 -6.11
N LEU A 186 -3.97 8.58 -5.48
CA LEU A 186 -4.02 7.12 -5.58
C LEU A 186 -4.34 6.63 -7.00
N PHE A 187 -5.03 7.45 -7.81
CA PHE A 187 -5.49 7.09 -9.15
C PHE A 187 -4.90 7.96 -10.27
N ILE A 188 -4.06 8.96 -9.96
CA ILE A 188 -3.57 9.98 -10.91
C ILE A 188 -2.80 9.40 -12.11
N ASP A 189 -2.15 8.26 -11.91
CA ASP A 189 -1.40 7.50 -12.91
C ASP A 189 -2.07 6.17 -13.26
N ARG A 190 -3.35 6.00 -12.90
CA ARG A 190 -4.11 4.74 -13.02
C ARG A 190 -5.31 4.84 -13.95
N GLU A 191 -5.14 5.48 -15.09
CA GLU A 191 -6.16 5.51 -16.15
C GLU A 191 -6.59 4.10 -16.59
N ASP A 192 -5.72 3.10 -16.43
CA ASP A 192 -6.01 1.67 -16.64
C ASP A 192 -7.14 1.14 -15.75
N LEU A 193 -7.33 1.74 -14.58
CA LEU A 193 -8.41 1.39 -13.65
C LEU A 193 -9.69 2.19 -13.91
N LEU A 194 -9.72 3.10 -14.89
CA LEU A 194 -10.90 3.88 -15.25
C LEU A 194 -11.27 3.62 -16.73
N PRO A 195 -11.96 2.51 -17.05
CA PRO A 195 -12.19 2.07 -18.44
C PRO A 195 -12.92 3.11 -19.29
N ASP A 196 -13.76 3.94 -18.66
CA ASP A 196 -14.49 5.04 -19.30
C ASP A 196 -13.92 6.43 -18.99
N LYS A 197 -12.72 6.48 -18.41
CA LYS A 197 -12.01 7.69 -17.99
C LYS A 197 -12.63 8.42 -16.79
N ILE A 198 -13.62 7.83 -16.10
CA ILE A 198 -14.33 8.46 -14.96
C ILE A 198 -14.58 7.48 -13.80
N HIS A 199 -15.14 6.31 -14.08
CA HIS A 199 -15.57 5.33 -13.09
C HIS A 199 -14.51 4.25 -12.91
N PRO A 200 -14.15 3.89 -11.67
CA PRO A 200 -13.28 2.76 -11.41
C PRO A 200 -13.85 1.45 -12.00
N SER A 201 -12.96 0.60 -12.53
CA SER A 201 -13.25 -0.81 -12.84
C SER A 201 -13.45 -1.62 -11.55
N ASP A 202 -13.80 -2.90 -11.67
CA ASP A 202 -13.94 -3.78 -10.51
C ASP A 202 -12.64 -3.84 -9.66
N LEU A 203 -11.47 -3.86 -10.32
CA LEU A 203 -10.17 -3.75 -9.64
C LEU A 203 -9.94 -2.38 -9.02
N GLY A 204 -10.37 -1.30 -9.68
CA GLY A 204 -10.33 0.05 -9.11
C GLY A 204 -11.19 0.20 -7.87
N ALA A 205 -12.40 -0.35 -7.87
CA ALA A 205 -13.28 -0.39 -6.69
C ALA A 205 -12.64 -1.16 -5.53
N ALA A 206 -11.96 -2.28 -5.81
CA ALA A 206 -11.20 -3.01 -4.79
C ALA A 206 -10.03 -2.21 -4.21
N VAL A 207 -9.34 -1.39 -5.01
CA VAL A 207 -8.29 -0.46 -4.54
C VAL A 207 -8.87 0.56 -3.55
N VAL A 208 -10.04 1.13 -3.86
CA VAL A 208 -10.76 2.03 -2.94
C VAL A 208 -11.09 1.28 -1.64
N ALA A 209 -11.74 0.12 -1.72
CA ALA A 209 -12.13 -0.66 -0.54
C ALA A 209 -10.93 -0.99 0.37
N LYS A 210 -9.78 -1.39 -0.21
CA LYS A 210 -8.55 -1.67 0.54
C LYS A 210 -8.04 -0.44 1.28
N ARG A 211 -8.07 0.74 0.65
CA ARG A 211 -7.64 2.00 1.26
C ARG A 211 -8.55 2.42 2.41
N LEU A 212 -9.87 2.23 2.27
CA LEU A 212 -10.85 2.52 3.31
C LEU A 212 -10.70 1.55 4.49
N HIS A 213 -10.55 0.25 4.22
CA HIS A 213 -10.25 -0.76 5.24
C HIS A 213 -8.99 -0.39 6.03
N GLU A 214 -7.89 -0.07 5.33
CA GLU A 214 -6.63 0.35 5.97
C GLU A 214 -6.84 1.51 6.95
N HIS A 215 -7.69 2.48 6.60
CA HIS A 215 -7.96 3.64 7.45
C HIS A 215 -8.76 3.28 8.71
N LEU A 216 -9.70 2.31 8.62
CA LEU A 216 -10.57 1.97 9.74
C LEU A 216 -9.96 1.01 10.75
N VAL A 217 -9.19 0.00 10.28
CA VAL A 217 -8.65 -1.03 11.18
C VAL A 217 -7.32 -0.64 11.83
N ARG A 218 -6.72 0.47 11.40
CA ARG A 218 -5.48 0.96 11.97
C ARG A 218 -5.71 1.35 13.43
N LYS A 219 -4.86 0.84 14.33
CA LYS A 219 -4.88 1.20 15.74
C LYS A 219 -4.38 2.63 15.92
N THR A 220 -5.27 3.52 16.31
CA THR A 220 -4.98 4.95 16.50
C THR A 220 -5.39 5.44 17.88
N VAL A 221 -4.75 6.51 18.33
CA VAL A 221 -5.13 7.27 19.53
C VAL A 221 -5.51 8.70 19.13
N PRO A 222 -6.35 9.40 19.92
CA PRO A 222 -6.55 10.83 19.76
C PRO A 222 -5.21 11.57 19.76
N THR A 223 -5.07 12.57 18.91
CA THR A 223 -3.83 13.33 18.74
C THR A 223 -3.66 14.34 19.88
N GLU A 224 -3.31 13.87 21.08
CA GLU A 224 -2.92 14.74 22.20
C GLU A 224 -1.39 14.94 22.16
N ILE A 225 -0.98 16.09 21.62
CA ILE A 225 0.42 16.54 21.53
C ILE A 225 0.70 17.66 22.54
N GLU A 226 -0.35 18.21 23.17
CA GLU A 226 -0.25 19.53 23.82
C GLU A 226 0.49 19.56 25.15
N VAL A 227 0.69 18.42 25.82
CA VAL A 227 1.11 18.47 27.22
C VAL A 227 2.63 18.65 27.40
N ASN A 228 3.49 18.31 26.42
CA ASN A 228 4.96 18.40 26.61
C ASN A 228 5.69 19.42 25.71
N LEU A 229 5.28 19.63 24.45
CA LEU A 229 6.04 20.53 23.56
C LEU A 229 5.89 22.01 23.94
N SER A 230 4.77 22.39 24.57
CA SER A 230 4.45 23.79 24.92
C SER A 230 5.35 24.39 26.00
N GLN A 231 6.02 23.56 26.82
CA GLN A 231 6.97 24.03 27.83
C GLN A 231 8.34 24.40 27.24
N GLU A 232 8.75 23.73 26.16
CA GLU A 232 10.07 23.92 25.52
C GLU A 232 10.00 24.73 24.22
N MET A 233 8.82 24.80 23.59
CA MET A 233 8.59 25.48 22.32
C MET A 233 7.34 26.36 22.38
N LYS A 234 7.52 27.66 22.07
CA LYS A 234 6.40 28.60 22.01
C LYS A 234 5.63 28.44 20.69
N VAL A 235 4.32 28.18 20.77
CA VAL A 235 3.43 28.18 19.60
C VAL A 235 3.35 29.59 19.02
N VAL A 236 3.62 29.71 17.72
CA VAL A 236 3.58 30.96 16.95
C VAL A 236 2.27 31.07 16.17
N SER A 237 1.85 29.99 15.50
CA SER A 237 0.65 29.97 14.69
C SER A 237 0.06 28.56 14.57
N VAL A 238 -1.23 28.50 14.23
CA VAL A 238 -1.94 27.26 13.90
C VAL A 238 -2.65 27.47 12.57
N ASN A 239 -2.31 26.66 11.56
CA ASN A 239 -2.78 26.83 10.19
C ASN A 239 -3.34 25.52 9.60
N ASN A 240 -4.04 25.64 8.48
CA ASN A 240 -4.46 24.50 7.67
C ASN A 240 -3.33 24.04 6.73
N PHE A 241 -2.89 22.79 6.87
CA PHE A 241 -2.00 22.11 5.94
C PHE A 241 -2.76 20.99 5.23
N HIS A 242 -3.37 21.31 4.08
CA HIS A 242 -4.09 20.35 3.24
C HIS A 242 -5.18 19.52 3.95
N GLY A 243 -5.87 20.09 4.93
CA GLY A 243 -6.91 19.43 5.74
C GLY A 243 -6.43 19.04 7.14
N PHE A 244 -5.13 19.11 7.39
CA PHE A 244 -4.50 18.80 8.68
C PHE A 244 -4.13 20.06 9.45
N GLN A 245 -3.99 19.93 10.77
CA GLN A 245 -3.52 21.03 11.60
C GLN A 245 -1.99 21.14 11.49
N LEU A 246 -1.51 22.35 11.22
CA LEU A 246 -0.09 22.71 11.25
C LEU A 246 0.16 23.64 12.44
N LYS A 247 1.00 23.21 13.37
CA LYS A 247 1.49 24.06 14.46
C LYS A 247 2.90 24.54 14.12
N GLU A 248 3.10 25.86 14.15
CA GLU A 248 4.41 26.47 14.01
C GLU A 248 4.93 26.92 15.38
N TYR A 249 6.22 26.73 15.60
CA TYR A 249 6.89 27.06 16.86
C TYR A 249 8.17 27.83 16.60
N SER A 250 8.62 28.56 17.63
CA SER A 250 9.99 29.10 17.66
C SER A 250 10.82 28.37 18.71
N LEU A 251 11.98 27.86 18.30
CA LEU A 251 12.98 27.25 19.18
C LEU A 251 14.32 27.98 18.99
N ASN A 252 14.74 28.76 19.99
CA ASN A 252 15.97 29.56 19.93
C ASN A 252 16.05 30.44 18.66
N GLY A 253 14.93 31.05 18.26
CA GLY A 253 14.83 31.85 17.04
C GLY A 253 14.63 31.07 15.74
N ASN A 254 14.74 29.74 15.75
CA ASN A 254 14.54 28.89 14.58
C ASN A 254 13.07 28.53 14.39
N ASN A 255 12.63 28.47 13.13
CA ASN A 255 11.28 28.09 12.77
C ASN A 255 11.13 26.56 12.80
N ILE A 256 10.17 26.08 13.57
CA ILE A 256 9.79 24.68 13.67
C ILE A 256 8.36 24.54 13.17
N LYS A 257 8.09 23.49 12.40
CA LYS A 257 6.74 23.19 11.91
C LYS A 257 6.39 21.75 12.19
N ILE A 258 5.19 21.49 12.67
CA ILE A 258 4.68 20.13 12.89
C ILE A 258 3.25 20.04 12.37
N ALA A 259 3.05 19.27 11.30
CA ALA A 259 1.73 18.89 10.82
C ALA A 259 1.25 17.64 11.55
N LEU A 260 -0.01 17.68 12.00
CA LEU A 260 -0.60 16.72 12.92
C LEU A 260 -1.65 15.86 12.22
N PRO A 261 -1.61 14.52 12.37
CA PRO A 261 -2.65 13.66 11.84
C PRO A 261 -3.95 13.87 12.65
N LYS A 262 -5.10 13.68 12.01
CA LYS A 262 -6.40 13.68 12.72
C LYS A 262 -6.49 12.55 13.74
N LYS A 263 -5.84 11.42 13.45
CA LYS A 263 -5.68 10.27 14.34
C LYS A 263 -4.27 9.74 14.28
N ALA A 264 -3.52 9.83 15.37
CA ALA A 264 -2.15 9.36 15.43
C ALA A 264 -2.07 7.84 15.62
N ILE A 265 -1.08 7.17 15.02
CA ILE A 265 -0.74 5.80 15.41
C ILE A 265 -0.23 5.83 16.86
N SER A 266 -0.55 4.82 17.66
CA SER A 266 -0.18 4.77 19.10
C SER A 266 1.32 4.93 19.37
N SER A 267 2.19 4.49 18.46
CA SER A 267 3.65 4.66 18.56
C SER A 267 4.15 6.06 18.22
N LYS A 268 3.26 6.98 17.80
CA LYS A 268 3.54 8.35 17.36
C LYS A 268 4.72 8.43 16.39
N PRO A 269 4.68 7.71 15.24
CA PRO A 269 5.73 7.79 14.25
C PRO A 269 5.76 9.18 13.61
N TRP A 270 6.95 9.58 13.15
CA TRP A 270 7.14 10.91 12.59
C TRP A 270 8.22 10.96 11.52
N VAL A 271 8.07 11.94 10.64
CA VAL A 271 9.00 12.29 9.58
C VAL A 271 9.71 13.57 9.98
N LEU A 272 11.03 13.62 9.82
CA LEU A 272 11.82 14.85 9.82
C LEU A 272 12.12 15.22 8.37
N ARG A 273 11.37 16.19 7.86
CA ARG A 273 11.52 16.73 6.52
C ARG A 273 12.67 17.72 6.49
N ALA A 274 13.65 17.49 5.62
CA ALA A 274 14.90 18.23 5.64
C ALA A 274 14.80 19.66 5.10
N ARG A 275 14.10 19.84 3.98
CA ARG A 275 14.02 21.09 3.20
C ARG A 275 12.67 21.21 2.50
N PHE A 276 12.41 22.40 1.95
CA PHE A 276 11.27 22.68 1.05
C PHE A 276 9.92 22.28 1.66
N TRP A 277 9.58 22.85 2.82
CA TRP A 277 8.30 22.63 3.47
C TRP A 277 7.13 22.86 2.50
N GLY A 278 6.23 21.89 2.37
CA GLY A 278 5.03 21.99 1.54
C GLY A 278 5.26 21.86 0.02
N HIS A 279 6.50 21.63 -0.44
CA HIS A 279 6.77 21.31 -1.84
C HIS A 279 6.55 19.82 -2.12
N GLU A 280 5.80 19.48 -3.16
CA GLU A 280 5.43 18.08 -3.49
C GLU A 280 4.91 17.29 -2.26
N PRO A 281 3.85 17.78 -1.59
CA PRO A 281 3.42 17.31 -0.27
C PRO A 281 2.61 15.99 -0.30
N GLN A 282 2.40 15.37 -1.47
CA GLN A 282 1.55 14.19 -1.61
C GLN A 282 1.97 13.02 -0.70
N THR A 283 3.27 12.84 -0.48
CA THR A 283 3.79 11.84 0.48
C THR A 283 3.47 12.25 1.93
N ASP A 284 3.72 13.51 2.29
CA ASP A 284 3.41 14.05 3.63
C ASP A 284 1.92 13.88 3.98
N ILE A 285 1.05 14.27 3.04
CA ILE A 285 -0.41 14.16 3.17
C ILE A 285 -0.80 12.69 3.35
N ALA A 286 -0.29 11.79 2.50
CA ALA A 286 -0.62 10.36 2.57
C ALA A 286 -0.14 9.68 3.87
N LEU A 287 0.93 10.19 4.49
CA LEU A 287 1.42 9.75 5.80
C LEU A 287 0.59 10.34 6.94
N LEU A 288 0.18 11.61 6.86
CA LEU A 288 -0.75 12.25 7.81
C LEU A 288 -2.09 11.51 7.86
N GLU A 289 -2.64 11.10 6.70
CA GLU A 289 -3.84 10.25 6.62
C GLU A 289 -3.70 8.89 7.32
N ARG A 290 -2.45 8.46 7.54
CA ARG A 290 -2.10 7.18 8.17
C ARG A 290 -1.59 7.34 9.59
N GLY A 291 -1.66 8.54 10.16
CA GLY A 291 -1.34 8.78 11.56
C GLY A 291 0.12 9.07 11.87
N PHE A 292 0.90 9.48 10.86
CA PHE A 292 2.23 10.03 11.05
C PHE A 292 2.17 11.52 11.32
N HIS A 293 3.19 12.03 12.02
CA HIS A 293 3.45 13.45 12.16
C HIS A 293 4.52 13.88 11.17
N ILE A 294 4.39 15.07 10.59
CA ILE A 294 5.41 15.62 9.68
C ILE A 294 6.04 16.82 10.35
N ALA A 295 7.31 16.70 10.72
CA ALA A 295 8.08 17.70 11.42
C ALA A 295 9.14 18.33 10.51
N TYR A 296 9.43 19.60 10.75
CA TYR A 296 10.47 20.36 10.08
C TYR A 296 11.19 21.23 11.09
N CYS A 297 12.52 21.16 11.07
CA CYS A 297 13.41 21.99 11.85
C CYS A 297 14.35 22.74 10.91
N ASP A 298 14.24 24.07 10.88
CA ASP A 298 14.95 24.87 9.90
C ASP A 298 16.47 24.82 10.09
N VAL A 299 17.14 24.40 9.02
CA VAL A 299 18.61 24.33 8.86
C VAL A 299 19.02 24.95 7.53
N THR A 300 18.23 25.92 7.03
CA THR A 300 18.56 26.70 5.83
C THR A 300 19.98 27.24 5.89
N ASP A 301 20.69 27.19 4.77
CA ASP A 301 22.05 27.73 4.60
C ASP A 301 23.16 27.12 5.49
N LEU A 302 22.86 26.06 6.26
CA LEU A 302 23.87 25.33 7.06
C LEU A 302 24.45 24.11 6.33
N TYR A 303 23.85 23.69 5.21
CA TYR A 303 24.37 22.65 4.30
C TYR A 303 24.81 21.33 4.98
N GLY A 304 24.17 20.96 6.08
CA GLY A 304 24.48 19.74 6.83
C GLY A 304 25.77 19.79 7.65
N ASN A 305 26.29 20.97 7.96
CA ASN A 305 27.45 21.15 8.82
C ASN A 305 27.17 20.70 10.28
N SER A 306 28.17 20.80 11.15
CA SER A 306 28.05 20.40 12.57
C SER A 306 26.99 21.20 13.33
N GLU A 307 26.76 22.46 13.00
CA GLU A 307 25.70 23.27 13.59
C GLU A 307 24.31 22.72 13.22
N ALA A 308 24.09 22.39 11.93
CA ALA A 308 22.84 21.80 11.47
C ALA A 308 22.55 20.45 12.17
N VAL A 309 23.58 19.60 12.28
CA VAL A 309 23.46 18.30 12.95
C VAL A 309 23.17 18.47 14.43
N SER A 310 23.87 19.38 15.12
CA SER A 310 23.62 19.73 16.53
C SER A 310 22.19 20.25 16.75
N ARG A 311 21.71 21.09 15.83
CA ARG A 311 20.33 21.62 15.87
C ARG A 311 19.29 20.50 15.74
N TRP A 312 19.49 19.57 14.81
CA TRP A 312 18.62 18.40 14.68
C TRP A 312 18.72 17.43 15.85
N ASN A 313 19.88 17.28 16.49
CA ASN A 313 20.02 16.51 17.73
C ASN A 313 19.15 17.11 18.84
N ASN A 314 19.24 18.42 19.08
CA ASN A 314 18.42 19.11 20.07
C ASN A 314 16.92 18.95 19.74
N PHE A 315 16.52 19.22 18.49
CA PHE A 315 15.13 19.04 18.08
C PHE A 315 14.62 17.61 18.27
N TYR A 316 15.42 16.60 17.92
CA TYR A 316 15.09 15.20 18.10
C TYR A 316 14.87 14.86 19.59
N ASP A 317 15.74 15.36 20.47
CA ASP A 317 15.63 15.09 21.91
C ASP A 317 14.32 15.67 22.49
N ILE A 318 13.94 16.87 22.07
CA ILE A 318 12.66 17.51 22.45
C ILE A 318 11.47 16.67 21.96
N ILE A 319 11.45 16.33 20.67
CA ILE A 319 10.34 15.60 20.05
C ILE A 319 10.17 14.21 20.68
N THR A 320 11.26 13.48 20.91
CA THR A 320 11.19 12.15 21.52
C THR A 320 10.87 12.19 23.01
N SER A 321 11.27 13.24 23.75
CA SER A 321 10.85 13.48 25.13
C SER A 321 9.35 13.81 25.23
N ALA A 322 8.75 14.34 24.16
CA ALA A 322 7.29 14.48 24.03
C ALA A 322 6.56 13.17 23.67
N GLY A 323 7.26 12.03 23.64
CA GLY A 323 6.68 10.69 23.47
C GLY A 323 6.55 10.24 22.02
N PHE A 324 7.18 10.92 21.08
CA PHE A 324 7.27 10.48 19.68
C PHE A 324 8.20 9.26 19.55
N ALA A 325 8.05 8.51 18.45
CA ALA A 325 8.88 7.35 18.19
C ALA A 325 10.39 7.68 18.22
N LYS A 326 11.18 6.82 18.88
CA LYS A 326 12.65 6.94 18.97
C LYS A 326 13.38 6.68 17.64
N LYS A 327 12.68 6.21 16.62
CA LYS A 327 13.26 6.07 15.28
C LYS A 327 12.50 6.96 14.32
N VAL A 328 13.19 7.94 13.73
CA VAL A 328 12.62 8.95 12.85
C VAL A 328 12.79 8.56 11.38
N VAL A 329 11.80 8.87 10.56
CA VAL A 329 11.90 8.79 9.10
C VAL A 329 12.55 10.08 8.61
N LEU A 330 13.65 10.00 7.86
CA LEU A 330 14.25 11.18 7.24
C LEU A 330 13.71 11.30 5.81
N GLU A 331 13.12 12.47 5.51
CA GLU A 331 12.74 12.83 4.15
C GLU A 331 13.66 13.93 3.65
N ALA A 332 14.32 13.69 2.53
CA ALA A 332 15.26 14.62 1.93
C ALA A 332 14.94 14.85 0.45
N MET A 333 15.04 16.10 0.01
CA MET A 333 14.96 16.44 -1.42
C MET A 333 16.13 17.35 -1.78
N SER A 334 16.79 17.09 -2.91
CA SER A 334 17.89 17.92 -3.42
C SER A 334 18.95 18.17 -2.34
N ARG A 335 19.30 19.44 -2.07
CA ARG A 335 20.25 19.85 -1.02
C ARG A 335 19.93 19.37 0.39
N GLY A 336 18.69 18.93 0.66
CA GLY A 336 18.31 18.29 1.91
C GLY A 336 19.06 16.98 2.18
N GLY A 337 19.60 16.33 1.14
CA GLY A 337 20.41 15.12 1.26
C GLY A 337 21.64 15.32 2.16
N LEU A 338 22.25 16.50 2.14
CA LEU A 338 23.44 16.83 2.94
C LEU A 338 23.17 16.69 4.44
N ILE A 339 22.15 17.38 4.96
CA ILE A 339 21.80 17.29 6.38
C ILE A 339 21.23 15.92 6.74
N ALA A 340 20.35 15.34 5.92
CA ALA A 340 19.73 14.06 6.25
C ALA A 340 20.76 12.95 6.44
N TYR A 341 21.73 12.84 5.53
CA TYR A 341 22.76 11.81 5.63
C TYR A 341 23.88 12.14 6.61
N ASN A 342 24.24 13.42 6.80
CA ASN A 342 25.19 13.79 7.85
C ASN A 342 24.63 13.49 9.24
N TRP A 343 23.35 13.80 9.48
CA TRP A 343 22.69 13.46 10.73
C TRP A 343 22.55 11.95 10.92
N ALA A 344 22.16 11.21 9.87
CA ALA A 344 22.05 9.75 9.93
C ALA A 344 23.39 9.04 10.16
N ALA A 345 24.50 9.60 9.67
CA ALA A 345 25.84 9.06 9.90
C ALA A 345 26.27 9.20 11.38
N GLU A 346 25.89 10.29 12.03
CA GLU A 346 26.17 10.53 13.46
C GLU A 346 25.16 9.84 14.39
N ASN A 347 23.94 9.59 13.91
CA ASN A 347 22.85 9.01 14.69
C ASN A 347 22.23 7.74 14.04
N PRO A 348 23.03 6.73 13.67
CA PRO A 348 22.56 5.61 12.86
C PRO A 348 21.48 4.75 13.55
N ASP A 349 21.43 4.73 14.88
CA ASP A 349 20.46 3.99 15.68
C ASP A 349 19.10 4.70 15.84
N LYS A 350 19.05 6.01 15.54
CA LYS A 350 17.85 6.86 15.64
C LYS A 350 17.03 6.91 14.34
N VAL A 351 17.47 6.25 13.27
CA VAL A 351 16.82 6.30 11.96
C VAL A 351 15.93 5.08 11.75
N ALA A 352 14.68 5.31 11.34
CA ALA A 352 13.75 4.27 10.90
C ALA A 352 14.03 3.90 9.44
N CYS A 353 14.10 4.90 8.57
CA CYS A 353 14.51 4.80 7.16
C CYS A 353 14.83 6.19 6.61
N VAL A 354 15.43 6.21 5.42
CA VAL A 354 15.64 7.44 4.64
C VAL A 354 14.91 7.32 3.31
N TYR A 355 14.01 8.28 3.04
CA TYR A 355 13.49 8.54 1.71
C TYR A 355 14.16 9.82 1.18
N ALA A 356 14.85 9.72 0.05
CA ALA A 356 15.58 10.83 -0.53
C ALA A 356 15.30 11.00 -2.04
N ASP A 357 14.88 12.18 -2.47
CA ASP A 357 14.63 12.52 -3.88
C ASP A 357 15.73 13.43 -4.43
N ALA A 358 16.36 13.00 -5.52
CA ALA A 358 17.54 13.61 -6.14
C ALA A 358 18.55 14.16 -5.11
N PRO A 359 18.98 13.36 -4.11
CA PRO A 359 19.72 13.91 -2.98
C PRO A 359 21.11 14.36 -3.39
N VAL A 360 21.48 15.55 -2.92
CA VAL A 360 22.88 15.99 -2.93
C VAL A 360 23.63 15.22 -1.86
N LEU A 361 24.67 14.50 -2.28
CA LEU A 361 25.53 13.68 -1.41
C LEU A 361 26.98 14.16 -1.39
N SER A 362 27.30 15.16 -2.23
CA SER A 362 28.62 15.77 -2.33
C SER A 362 28.50 17.26 -2.64
N GLY A 363 29.08 18.09 -1.77
CA GLY A 363 29.20 19.54 -2.00
C GLY A 363 29.98 19.88 -3.27
N LYS A 364 30.87 18.99 -3.73
CA LYS A 364 31.63 19.15 -4.98
C LYS A 364 30.75 19.00 -6.23
N SER A 365 29.74 18.14 -6.16
CA SER A 365 28.77 17.97 -7.24
C SER A 365 27.82 19.16 -7.25
N TRP A 366 27.07 19.34 -6.17
CA TRP A 366 26.27 20.53 -5.93
C TRP A 366 26.47 20.99 -4.48
N PRO A 367 26.72 22.28 -4.20
CA PRO A 367 26.64 23.40 -5.13
C PRO A 367 27.93 23.68 -5.94
N GLY A 368 29.01 22.94 -5.74
CA GLY A 368 30.33 23.25 -6.32
C GLY A 368 30.45 23.17 -7.85
N GLY A 369 29.68 22.31 -8.53
CA GLY A 369 29.74 22.20 -9.99
C GLY A 369 31.11 21.76 -10.51
N PHE A 370 31.89 21.00 -9.73
CA PHE A 370 33.22 20.53 -10.12
C PHE A 370 33.21 19.25 -10.95
N GLY A 371 32.02 18.69 -11.20
CA GLY A 371 31.77 17.56 -12.09
C GLY A 371 31.11 17.99 -13.40
N ALA A 372 30.21 17.14 -13.90
CA ALA A 372 29.29 17.45 -15.00
C ALA A 372 28.03 18.20 -14.54
N GLY A 373 27.75 18.24 -13.23
CA GLY A 373 26.64 18.99 -12.66
C GLY A 373 26.77 20.50 -12.84
N GLU A 374 25.64 21.20 -13.03
CA GLU A 374 25.60 22.64 -13.30
C GLU A 374 26.14 23.50 -12.13
N GLY A 375 26.09 23.00 -10.89
CA GLY A 375 26.48 23.73 -9.69
C GLY A 375 25.60 24.96 -9.41
N SER A 376 26.05 25.80 -8.48
CA SER A 376 25.44 27.10 -8.17
C SER A 376 26.49 27.97 -7.49
N ALA A 377 27.04 28.96 -8.22
CA ALA A 377 28.11 29.82 -7.70
C ALA A 377 27.69 30.56 -6.41
N GLN A 378 26.43 31.03 -6.34
CA GLN A 378 25.92 31.71 -5.15
C GLN A 378 25.80 30.75 -3.96
N ASP A 379 25.24 29.56 -4.16
CA ASP A 379 25.15 28.56 -3.09
C ASP A 379 26.53 27.99 -2.72
N TRP A 380 27.50 28.00 -3.64
CA TRP A 380 28.88 27.59 -3.37
C TRP A 380 29.58 28.53 -2.39
N GLU A 381 29.41 29.84 -2.54
CA GLU A 381 29.95 30.79 -1.56
C GLU A 381 29.31 30.61 -0.18
N LYS A 382 27.98 30.40 -0.13
CA LYS A 382 27.28 30.09 1.13
C LYS A 382 27.77 28.77 1.74
N TYR A 383 27.99 27.76 0.91
CA TYR A 383 28.49 26.45 1.34
C TYR A 383 29.89 26.58 1.95
N LYS A 384 30.79 27.35 1.32
CA LYS A 384 32.12 27.63 1.88
C LYS A 384 32.03 28.32 3.23
N LEU A 385 31.17 29.35 3.35
CA LEU A 385 30.94 30.05 4.61
C LEU A 385 30.40 29.11 5.70
N ALA A 386 29.45 28.23 5.36
CA ALA A 386 28.87 27.29 6.31
C ALA A 386 29.86 26.24 6.86
N TYR A 387 30.95 25.98 6.14
CA TYR A 387 31.99 25.02 6.53
C TYR A 387 33.34 25.68 6.86
N ASP A 388 33.38 27.01 6.97
CA ASP A 388 34.60 27.80 7.22
C ASP A 388 35.75 27.49 6.23
N PHE A 389 35.41 27.25 4.96
CA PHE A 389 36.38 27.01 3.90
C PHE A 389 37.03 28.32 3.43
N LEU A 390 38.35 28.39 3.56
CA LEU A 390 39.15 29.56 3.19
C LEU A 390 39.32 29.72 1.66
N ASP A 391 39.32 28.61 0.93
CA ASP A 391 39.43 28.57 -0.52
C ASP A 391 38.82 27.28 -1.12
N ASP A 392 38.76 27.21 -2.46
CA ASP A 392 38.22 26.04 -3.17
C ASP A 392 39.11 24.78 -3.05
N LYS A 393 40.33 24.87 -2.48
CA LYS A 393 41.19 23.70 -2.21
C LYS A 393 40.88 23.10 -0.84
N SER A 394 40.59 23.94 0.16
CA SER A 394 40.21 23.53 1.51
C SER A 394 38.88 22.76 1.52
N SER A 395 37.96 23.10 0.62
CA SER A 395 36.71 22.38 0.38
C SER A 395 36.88 21.01 -0.30
N LYS A 396 38.09 20.67 -0.73
CA LYS A 396 38.40 19.34 -1.29
C LYS A 396 38.56 18.27 -0.21
N ASN A 397 38.59 18.63 1.07
CA ASN A 397 38.57 17.68 2.19
C ASN A 397 37.21 16.97 2.26
N ASP A 398 37.22 15.69 1.89
CA ASP A 398 36.06 14.93 1.49
C ASP A 398 35.20 14.38 2.66
N HIS A 399 35.73 14.37 3.89
CA HIS A 399 35.11 13.67 5.03
C HIS A 399 33.74 14.22 5.47
N ILE A 400 33.39 15.45 5.08
CA ILE A 400 32.10 16.07 5.42
C ILE A 400 30.96 15.62 4.50
N ASN A 401 31.26 15.07 3.32
CA ASN A 401 30.28 14.67 2.33
C ASN A 401 29.63 13.33 2.72
N PRO A 402 28.29 13.20 2.61
CA PRO A 402 27.60 11.92 2.77
C PRO A 402 28.23 10.74 2.03
N LEU A 403 28.76 10.95 0.81
CA LEU A 403 29.47 9.89 0.05
C LEU A 403 30.64 9.27 0.81
N ASN A 404 31.29 10.02 1.68
CA ASN A 404 32.45 9.57 2.45
C ASN A 404 32.07 9.06 3.85
N LYS A 405 30.77 9.05 4.18
CA LYS A 405 30.21 8.57 5.45
C LYS A 405 29.39 7.28 5.30
N VAL A 406 29.41 6.64 4.13
CA VAL A 406 28.66 5.40 3.84
C VAL A 406 28.90 4.32 4.90
N GLY A 407 30.15 4.14 5.34
CA GLY A 407 30.47 3.16 6.40
C GLY A 407 29.83 3.47 7.75
N GLN A 408 29.57 4.74 8.08
CA GLN A 408 28.84 5.14 9.30
C GLN A 408 27.34 4.93 9.11
N ILE A 409 26.80 5.35 7.96
CA ILE A 409 25.39 5.19 7.58
C ILE A 409 25.00 3.69 7.59
N ALA A 410 25.82 2.84 7.00
CA ALA A 410 25.60 1.40 6.89
C ALA A 410 25.48 0.70 8.26
N LYS A 411 26.14 1.22 9.32
CA LYS A 411 26.03 0.67 10.68
C LYS A 411 24.61 0.74 11.24
N GLY A 412 23.78 1.66 10.73
CA GLY A 412 22.39 1.81 11.18
C GLY A 412 21.47 0.68 10.72
N GLY A 413 21.82 -0.02 9.63
CA GLY A 413 21.02 -1.12 9.09
C GLY A 413 19.59 -0.74 8.69
N PHE A 414 19.29 0.54 8.54
CA PHE A 414 17.97 1.03 8.17
C PHE A 414 17.76 1.01 6.65
N PRO A 415 16.53 0.78 6.16
CA PRO A 415 16.23 0.85 4.74
C PRO A 415 16.44 2.25 4.16
N ILE A 416 16.90 2.33 2.91
CA ILE A 416 17.08 3.57 2.15
C ILE A 416 16.35 3.46 0.81
N LEU A 417 15.60 4.50 0.44
CA LEU A 417 14.98 4.66 -0.86
C LEU A 417 15.46 5.96 -1.51
N HIS A 418 16.08 5.86 -2.69
CA HIS A 418 16.35 7.01 -3.55
C HIS A 418 15.36 7.08 -4.71
N ILE A 419 14.90 8.28 -5.03
CA ILE A 419 14.18 8.57 -6.26
C ILE A 419 14.98 9.60 -7.04
N CYS A 420 15.27 9.37 -8.32
CA CYS A 420 16.10 10.28 -9.12
C CYS A 420 15.55 10.41 -10.54
N GLY A 421 15.68 11.60 -11.14
CA GLY A 421 15.57 11.74 -12.59
C GLY A 421 16.80 11.16 -13.27
N GLU A 422 16.63 10.38 -14.34
CA GLU A 422 17.75 9.74 -15.04
C GLU A 422 18.68 10.74 -15.73
N VAL A 423 18.14 11.88 -16.15
CA VAL A 423 18.87 12.92 -16.89
C VAL A 423 19.07 14.17 -16.05
N ASP A 424 19.10 14.04 -14.72
CA ASP A 424 19.35 15.15 -13.79
C ASP A 424 20.73 15.78 -14.04
N LYS A 425 20.74 17.08 -14.36
CA LYS A 425 21.96 17.89 -14.58
C LYS A 425 22.31 18.77 -13.38
N VAL A 426 21.40 18.94 -12.43
CA VAL A 426 21.63 19.74 -11.22
C VAL A 426 22.30 18.88 -10.16
N VAL A 427 21.79 17.66 -9.96
CA VAL A 427 22.33 16.66 -9.03
C VAL A 427 22.55 15.35 -9.80
N PRO A 428 23.60 15.25 -10.65
CA PRO A 428 23.78 14.10 -11.52
C PRO A 428 23.84 12.79 -10.75
N VAL A 429 23.09 11.79 -11.23
CA VAL A 429 23.06 10.43 -10.66
C VAL A 429 24.47 9.84 -10.61
N ALA A 430 25.27 10.06 -11.65
CA ALA A 430 26.65 9.56 -11.74
C ALA A 430 27.58 10.12 -10.67
N GLU A 431 27.26 11.29 -10.10
CA GLU A 431 28.07 11.96 -9.08
C GLU A 431 27.55 11.77 -7.65
N ASN A 432 26.26 11.44 -7.50
CA ASN A 432 25.60 11.34 -6.19
C ASN A 432 25.05 9.92 -5.95
N THR A 433 23.85 9.61 -6.44
CA THR A 433 23.15 8.36 -6.11
C THR A 433 23.92 7.11 -6.56
N ALA A 434 24.51 7.09 -7.76
CA ALA A 434 25.21 5.91 -8.27
C ALA A 434 26.42 5.50 -7.41
N PRO A 435 27.39 6.39 -7.11
CA PRO A 435 28.51 6.04 -6.23
C PRO A 435 28.05 5.69 -4.81
N PHE A 436 27.01 6.35 -4.29
CA PHE A 436 26.44 6.03 -2.98
C PHE A 436 25.83 4.63 -2.92
N VAL A 437 25.03 4.27 -3.94
CA VAL A 437 24.43 2.93 -4.09
C VAL A 437 25.51 1.86 -4.18
N LYS A 438 26.57 2.11 -4.95
CA LYS A 438 27.71 1.19 -5.07
C LYS A 438 28.37 0.97 -3.70
N ALA A 439 28.73 2.04 -3.00
CA ALA A 439 29.39 1.97 -1.70
C ALA A 439 28.50 1.29 -0.63
N LEU A 440 27.19 1.56 -0.61
CA LEU A 440 26.28 0.90 0.33
C LEU A 440 26.19 -0.61 0.06
N LYS A 441 26.07 -1.03 -1.21
CA LYS A 441 26.03 -2.44 -1.58
C LYS A 441 27.33 -3.16 -1.21
N GLU A 442 28.49 -2.52 -1.41
CA GLU A 442 29.80 -3.05 -1.01
C GLU A 442 29.91 -3.20 0.53
N SER A 443 29.23 -2.36 1.30
CA SER A 443 29.14 -2.48 2.75
C SER A 443 28.11 -3.51 3.26
N GLY A 444 27.31 -4.12 2.36
CA GLY A 444 26.23 -5.05 2.72
C GLY A 444 24.92 -4.38 3.13
N ALA A 445 24.81 -3.05 3.03
CA ALA A 445 23.58 -2.31 3.33
C ALA A 445 22.58 -2.36 2.15
N SER A 446 21.29 -2.28 2.47
CA SER A 446 20.20 -2.30 1.48
C SER A 446 19.79 -0.90 1.05
N ILE A 447 19.69 -0.69 -0.26
CA ILE A 447 19.13 0.53 -0.87
C ILE A 447 18.25 0.15 -2.07
N GLU A 448 17.08 0.78 -2.14
CA GLU A 448 16.17 0.75 -3.27
C GLU A 448 16.29 2.07 -4.06
N THR A 449 16.16 1.98 -5.39
CA THR A 449 16.24 3.14 -6.28
C THR A 449 15.08 3.13 -7.27
N ILE A 450 14.39 4.25 -7.42
CA ILE A 450 13.42 4.49 -8.50
C ILE A 450 13.98 5.56 -9.40
N TYR A 451 14.18 5.23 -10.67
CA TYR A 451 14.65 6.16 -11.69
C TYR A 451 13.47 6.60 -12.56
N LYS A 452 13.30 7.92 -12.70
CA LYS A 452 12.28 8.54 -13.55
C LYS A 452 12.90 8.79 -14.93
N SER A 453 12.50 7.95 -15.89
CA SER A 453 12.95 8.03 -17.28
C SER A 453 12.69 9.43 -17.87
N GLU A 454 13.66 9.98 -18.59
CA GLU A 454 13.60 11.30 -19.25
C GLU A 454 13.35 12.51 -18.32
N VAL A 455 13.34 12.30 -17.00
CA VAL A 455 13.14 13.38 -16.01
C VAL A 455 14.50 13.93 -15.56
N GLY A 456 14.61 15.26 -15.50
CA GLY A 456 15.75 15.98 -14.94
C GLY A 456 15.67 16.12 -13.41
N HIS A 457 16.08 17.27 -12.87
CA HIS A 457 16.00 17.52 -11.42
C HIS A 457 14.58 17.60 -10.86
N HIS A 458 13.66 18.11 -11.68
CA HIS A 458 12.25 18.28 -11.35
C HIS A 458 11.36 17.54 -12.35
N PRO A 459 10.14 17.14 -11.95
CA PRO A 459 9.55 17.31 -10.60
C PRO A 459 10.18 16.38 -9.55
N HIS A 460 10.17 16.79 -8.28
CA HIS A 460 10.50 15.90 -7.16
C HIS A 460 9.30 15.00 -6.80
N SER A 461 9.56 13.97 -6.00
CA SER A 461 8.59 12.98 -5.55
C SER A 461 7.98 12.15 -6.70
N LEU A 462 7.00 11.32 -6.36
CA LEU A 462 6.13 10.62 -7.29
C LEU A 462 4.75 11.26 -7.24
N ILE A 463 4.08 11.36 -8.39
CA ILE A 463 2.70 11.85 -8.46
C ILE A 463 1.74 10.93 -7.68
N ASN A 464 1.99 9.62 -7.72
CA ASN A 464 1.36 8.65 -6.84
C ASN A 464 2.36 8.29 -5.72
N PRO A 465 2.12 8.74 -4.48
CA PRO A 465 3.08 8.56 -3.38
C PRO A 465 3.12 7.12 -2.84
N SER A 466 2.25 6.21 -3.32
CA SER A 466 2.10 4.87 -2.76
C SER A 466 3.42 4.09 -2.62
N PRO A 467 4.35 4.09 -3.59
CA PRO A 467 5.63 3.40 -3.43
C PRO A 467 6.47 3.93 -2.25
N ILE A 468 6.49 5.26 -2.05
CA ILE A 468 7.23 5.91 -0.97
C ILE A 468 6.55 5.63 0.37
N VAL A 469 5.23 5.78 0.44
CA VAL A 469 4.43 5.54 1.64
C VAL A 469 4.58 4.08 2.07
N ASP A 470 4.46 3.13 1.14
CA ASP A 470 4.62 1.70 1.43
C ASP A 470 6.01 1.36 1.97
N PHE A 471 7.05 1.98 1.42
CA PHE A 471 8.41 1.84 1.93
C PHE A 471 8.52 2.32 3.39
N ILE A 472 8.00 3.50 3.70
CA ILE A 472 8.02 4.08 5.05
C ILE A 472 7.19 3.25 6.04
N LEU A 473 6.00 2.81 5.64
CA LEU A 473 5.14 1.98 6.48
C LEU A 473 5.79 0.62 6.81
N ARG A 474 6.51 0.01 5.86
CA ARG A 474 7.27 -1.23 6.13
C ARG A 474 8.42 -0.97 7.09
N ALA A 475 9.22 0.07 6.85
CA ALA A 475 10.37 0.40 7.69
C ALA A 475 10.00 0.73 9.14
N THR A 476 8.81 1.29 9.35
CA THR A 476 8.26 1.61 10.68
C THR A 476 7.40 0.50 11.29
N ASN A 477 7.25 -0.64 10.59
CA ASN A 477 6.40 -1.76 11.00
C ASN A 477 4.93 -1.36 11.24
N THR A 478 4.42 -0.43 10.42
CA THR A 478 3.05 0.10 10.46
C THR A 478 2.24 -0.23 9.20
N LYS A 479 2.82 -0.95 8.25
CA LYS A 479 2.10 -1.45 7.07
C LYS A 479 1.15 -2.58 7.48
N ILE A 480 -0.09 -2.51 7.01
CA ILE A 480 -1.04 -3.62 7.12
C ILE A 480 -0.69 -4.64 6.04
N ASN A 481 -0.32 -5.85 6.45
CA ASN A 481 -0.06 -6.93 5.52
C ASN A 481 -1.38 -7.41 4.89
N SER A 482 -1.65 -7.01 3.65
CA SER A 482 -2.86 -7.42 2.95
C SER A 482 -2.89 -8.89 2.54
N ALA A 483 -1.75 -9.57 2.54
CA ALA A 483 -1.65 -10.98 2.17
C ALA A 483 -2.29 -11.92 3.21
N ILE A 484 -2.54 -11.44 4.43
CA ILE A 484 -3.16 -12.20 5.53
C ILE A 484 -4.60 -11.79 5.82
N VAL A 485 -5.10 -10.72 5.21
CA VAL A 485 -6.48 -10.23 5.42
C VAL A 485 -7.40 -10.95 4.44
N PRO A 486 -8.26 -11.89 4.88
CA PRO A 486 -9.14 -12.61 3.97
C PRO A 486 -10.02 -11.65 3.17
N ALA A 487 -9.93 -11.70 1.84
CA ALA A 487 -10.72 -10.83 0.96
C ALA A 487 -11.11 -11.57 -0.33
N PRO A 488 -12.34 -11.40 -0.84
CA PRO A 488 -12.67 -11.87 -2.17
C PRO A 488 -11.89 -11.07 -3.22
N SER A 489 -11.76 -11.60 -4.43
CA SER A 489 -11.29 -10.79 -5.55
C SER A 489 -12.49 -10.09 -6.20
N ALA A 490 -12.24 -8.94 -6.82
CA ALA A 490 -13.20 -8.26 -7.69
C ALA A 490 -12.85 -8.47 -9.18
N GLU A 491 -11.96 -9.43 -9.48
CA GLU A 491 -11.39 -9.55 -10.83
C GLU A 491 -12.43 -10.02 -11.86
N TYR A 492 -12.50 -9.27 -12.96
CA TYR A 492 -13.19 -9.64 -14.18
C TYR A 492 -12.32 -9.22 -15.38
N ARG A 493 -11.81 -10.18 -16.13
CA ARG A 493 -11.08 -9.94 -17.39
C ARG A 493 -11.24 -11.10 -18.35
N SER A 494 -11.38 -10.80 -19.64
CA SER A 494 -11.49 -11.82 -20.70
C SER A 494 -10.26 -12.74 -20.75
N ALA A 495 -9.07 -12.20 -20.48
CA ALA A 495 -7.80 -12.94 -20.46
C ALA A 495 -7.64 -13.90 -19.26
N ALA A 496 -8.62 -14.01 -18.35
CA ALA A 496 -8.54 -14.93 -17.22
C ALA A 496 -8.84 -16.39 -17.58
N GLY A 497 -9.28 -16.66 -18.82
CA GLY A 497 -9.66 -17.99 -19.28
C GLY A 497 -10.99 -18.48 -18.70
N TRP A 498 -11.93 -17.57 -18.49
CA TRP A 498 -13.28 -17.85 -18.00
C TRP A 498 -14.31 -17.74 -19.13
N VAL A 499 -15.44 -18.42 -18.96
CA VAL A 499 -16.62 -18.20 -19.82
C VAL A 499 -17.06 -16.73 -19.70
N GLU A 500 -17.48 -16.13 -20.81
CA GLU A 500 -17.92 -14.73 -20.85
C GLU A 500 -19.02 -14.45 -19.82
N GLY A 501 -18.92 -13.32 -19.12
CA GLY A 501 -19.84 -12.95 -18.05
C GLY A 501 -19.68 -13.74 -16.74
N LYS A 502 -18.69 -14.65 -16.63
CA LYS A 502 -18.38 -15.39 -15.39
C LYS A 502 -17.15 -14.79 -14.72
N ASP A 503 -17.40 -13.92 -13.74
CA ASP A 503 -16.40 -13.28 -12.92
C ASP A 503 -15.77 -14.22 -11.88
N TRP A 504 -14.87 -13.68 -11.06
CA TRP A 504 -14.25 -14.41 -9.96
C TRP A 504 -15.27 -15.07 -9.03
N TRP A 505 -16.40 -14.41 -8.74
CA TRP A 505 -17.46 -14.96 -7.88
C TRP A 505 -18.10 -16.20 -8.48
N ALA A 506 -18.39 -16.19 -9.79
CA ALA A 506 -18.90 -17.37 -10.48
C ALA A 506 -17.92 -18.56 -10.38
N GLN A 507 -16.61 -18.30 -10.48
CA GLN A 507 -15.58 -19.33 -10.32
C GLN A 507 -15.51 -19.87 -8.89
N ALA A 508 -15.55 -18.99 -7.89
CA ALA A 508 -15.54 -19.38 -6.49
C ALA A 508 -16.78 -20.21 -6.11
N ASP A 509 -17.96 -19.80 -6.61
CA ASP A 509 -19.23 -20.51 -6.39
C ASP A 509 -19.25 -21.88 -7.09
N ASP A 510 -18.69 -21.99 -8.30
CA ASP A 510 -18.53 -23.25 -9.04
C ASP A 510 -17.68 -24.25 -8.25
N ILE A 511 -16.50 -23.83 -7.79
CA ILE A 511 -15.63 -24.67 -6.95
C ILE A 511 -16.35 -25.08 -5.66
N ASN A 512 -17.01 -24.13 -4.99
CA ASN A 512 -17.70 -24.41 -3.74
C ASN A 512 -18.79 -25.48 -3.92
N LYS A 513 -19.54 -25.43 -5.03
CA LYS A 513 -20.53 -26.46 -5.39
C LYS A 513 -19.88 -27.80 -5.69
N ILE A 514 -18.79 -27.83 -6.48
CA ILE A 514 -18.07 -29.07 -6.79
C ILE A 514 -17.57 -29.74 -5.49
N CYS A 515 -16.94 -28.98 -4.59
CA CYS A 515 -16.48 -29.51 -3.31
C CYS A 515 -17.64 -29.96 -2.41
N SER A 516 -18.74 -29.19 -2.35
CA SER A 516 -19.90 -29.52 -1.51
C SER A 516 -20.61 -30.79 -1.94
N ASN A 517 -20.55 -31.13 -3.23
CA ASN A 517 -21.21 -32.30 -3.82
C ASN A 517 -20.25 -33.49 -4.01
N SER A 518 -19.00 -33.37 -3.55
CA SER A 518 -17.99 -34.44 -3.64
C SER A 518 -17.70 -34.99 -2.25
N SER A 519 -17.18 -36.21 -2.18
CA SER A 519 -16.64 -36.79 -0.95
C SER A 519 -15.51 -37.76 -1.30
N ASN A 520 -14.62 -38.02 -0.34
CA ASN A 520 -13.50 -38.95 -0.47
C ASN A 520 -12.65 -38.67 -1.72
N VAL A 521 -12.29 -37.41 -1.93
CA VAL A 521 -11.43 -36.97 -3.02
C VAL A 521 -9.99 -37.41 -2.76
N ASP A 522 -9.30 -37.97 -3.74
CA ASP A 522 -7.90 -38.36 -3.59
C ASP A 522 -6.97 -37.14 -3.63
N LEU A 523 -7.30 -36.14 -4.46
CA LEU A 523 -6.48 -34.94 -4.69
C LEU A 523 -7.31 -33.66 -4.85
N LEU A 524 -7.09 -32.67 -3.99
CA LEU A 524 -7.62 -31.32 -4.14
C LEU A 524 -6.49 -30.34 -4.48
N LEU A 525 -6.55 -29.73 -5.67
CA LEU A 525 -5.58 -28.73 -6.12
C LEU A 525 -6.08 -27.32 -5.79
N ILE A 526 -5.38 -26.56 -4.96
CA ILE A 526 -5.73 -25.18 -4.56
C ILE A 526 -4.64 -24.23 -5.03
N GLY A 527 -5.03 -23.18 -5.75
CA GLY A 527 -4.07 -22.16 -6.17
C GLY A 527 -4.66 -21.11 -7.10
N ASN A 528 -3.81 -20.58 -7.97
CA ASN A 528 -4.13 -19.46 -8.86
C ASN A 528 -4.33 -19.89 -10.32
N SER A 529 -3.97 -19.02 -11.29
CA SER A 529 -4.06 -19.28 -12.73
C SER A 529 -3.29 -20.52 -13.18
N ILE A 530 -2.13 -20.81 -12.58
CA ILE A 530 -1.33 -21.97 -12.95
C ILE A 530 -2.03 -23.25 -12.48
N THR A 531 -2.65 -23.25 -11.30
CA THR A 531 -3.49 -24.38 -10.86
C THR A 531 -4.76 -24.50 -11.71
N GLN A 532 -5.42 -23.37 -12.04
CA GLN A 532 -6.59 -23.35 -12.93
C GLN A 532 -6.30 -24.01 -14.28
N GLY A 533 -5.09 -23.80 -14.82
CA GLY A 533 -4.71 -24.31 -16.13
C GLY A 533 -4.66 -25.84 -16.26
N PHE A 534 -4.69 -26.60 -15.16
CA PHE A 534 -4.95 -28.05 -15.22
C PHE A 534 -6.35 -28.40 -15.73
N GLY A 535 -7.31 -27.47 -15.72
CA GLY A 535 -8.68 -27.75 -16.14
C GLY A 535 -9.45 -28.61 -15.14
N GLY A 536 -9.84 -29.81 -15.55
CA GLY A 536 -10.68 -30.72 -14.75
C GLY A 536 -12.18 -30.47 -14.95
N SER A 537 -12.99 -30.78 -13.93
CA SER A 537 -14.45 -30.66 -13.95
C SER A 537 -15.01 -29.22 -13.97
N ARG A 538 -14.14 -28.23 -14.20
CA ARG A 538 -14.44 -26.79 -14.15
C ARG A 538 -15.09 -26.30 -15.43
N SER A 539 -16.42 -26.40 -15.49
CA SER A 539 -17.23 -26.01 -16.67
C SER A 539 -17.11 -24.53 -17.06
N LEU A 540 -16.75 -23.65 -16.13
CA LEU A 540 -16.62 -22.21 -16.37
C LEU A 540 -15.21 -21.76 -16.79
N VAL A 541 -14.28 -22.70 -16.99
CA VAL A 541 -12.90 -22.44 -17.41
C VAL A 541 -12.70 -22.87 -18.86
N THR A 542 -12.29 -21.93 -19.71
CA THR A 542 -12.11 -22.11 -21.16
C THR A 542 -10.66 -22.38 -21.57
N HIS A 543 -9.68 -22.07 -20.73
CA HIS A 543 -8.26 -22.27 -21.01
C HIS A 543 -7.64 -23.35 -20.11
N ARG A 544 -7.26 -24.50 -20.69
CA ARG A 544 -6.83 -25.72 -19.98
C ARG A 544 -5.54 -26.33 -20.54
N PRO A 545 -4.42 -25.60 -20.57
CA PRO A 545 -3.16 -26.10 -21.13
C PRO A 545 -2.60 -27.37 -20.46
N GLY A 546 -3.07 -27.73 -19.27
CA GLY A 546 -2.67 -28.93 -18.53
C GLY A 546 -3.59 -30.14 -18.71
N GLU A 547 -4.63 -30.08 -19.55
CA GLU A 547 -5.65 -31.15 -19.69
C GLU A 547 -5.00 -32.50 -20.05
N GLU A 548 -4.13 -32.53 -21.07
CA GLU A 548 -3.37 -33.75 -21.45
C GLU A 548 -2.54 -34.32 -20.29
N ALA A 549 -1.98 -33.47 -19.43
CA ALA A 549 -1.19 -33.93 -18.30
C ALA A 549 -2.08 -34.60 -17.24
N THR A 550 -3.30 -34.10 -17.03
CA THR A 550 -4.24 -34.70 -16.09
C THR A 550 -4.86 -35.98 -16.62
N GLU A 551 -5.07 -36.11 -17.93
CA GLU A 551 -5.47 -37.37 -18.57
C GLU A 551 -4.40 -38.45 -18.39
N GLU A 552 -3.13 -38.09 -18.52
CA GLU A 552 -2.00 -39.01 -18.38
C GLU A 552 -1.74 -39.44 -16.93
N TYR A 553 -1.82 -38.50 -15.96
CA TYR A 553 -1.36 -38.76 -14.59
C TYR A 553 -2.47 -38.85 -13.54
N PHE A 554 -3.65 -38.27 -13.77
CA PHE A 554 -4.74 -38.18 -12.78
C PHE A 554 -6.02 -38.93 -13.19
N SER A 555 -6.03 -39.65 -14.31
CA SER A 555 -7.22 -40.35 -14.83
C SER A 555 -7.74 -41.47 -13.92
N GLU A 556 -6.88 -42.06 -13.08
CA GLU A 556 -7.24 -43.15 -12.16
C GLU A 556 -7.62 -42.68 -10.74
N ILE A 557 -7.60 -41.38 -10.47
CA ILE A 557 -7.89 -40.81 -9.14
C ILE A 557 -9.06 -39.84 -9.17
N HIS A 558 -9.79 -39.73 -8.06
CA HIS A 558 -10.82 -38.72 -7.91
C HIS A 558 -10.18 -37.40 -7.49
N TRP A 559 -10.22 -36.37 -8.34
CA TRP A 559 -9.56 -35.09 -8.06
C TRP A 559 -10.44 -33.86 -8.38
N ILE A 560 -10.14 -32.76 -7.70
CA ILE A 560 -10.82 -31.46 -7.88
C ILE A 560 -9.80 -30.36 -8.15
N ASN A 561 -10.09 -29.50 -9.14
CA ASN A 561 -9.34 -28.29 -9.40
C ASN A 561 -10.01 -27.04 -8.79
N ALA A 562 -9.41 -26.50 -7.73
CA ALA A 562 -9.81 -25.28 -7.05
C ALA A 562 -8.89 -24.08 -7.35
N GLY A 563 -8.25 -24.05 -8.53
CA GLY A 563 -7.52 -22.90 -9.03
C GLY A 563 -8.43 -21.79 -9.56
N ILE A 564 -8.09 -20.52 -9.28
CA ILE A 564 -8.73 -19.35 -9.90
C ILE A 564 -7.66 -18.36 -10.37
N SER A 565 -7.74 -17.94 -11.64
CA SER A 565 -6.84 -16.95 -12.21
C SER A 565 -6.82 -15.65 -11.39
N GLY A 566 -5.61 -15.11 -11.15
CA GLY A 566 -5.42 -13.89 -10.37
C GLY A 566 -5.41 -14.06 -8.85
N ASP A 567 -5.80 -15.22 -8.31
CA ASP A 567 -5.84 -15.43 -6.85
C ASP A 567 -4.50 -15.17 -6.17
N ARG A 568 -4.59 -14.50 -5.03
CA ARG A 568 -3.52 -14.25 -4.06
C ARG A 568 -3.82 -15.00 -2.75
N THR A 569 -2.87 -14.97 -1.81
CA THR A 569 -3.04 -15.64 -0.50
C THR A 569 -4.33 -15.23 0.22
N GLN A 570 -4.66 -13.94 0.25
CA GLN A 570 -5.91 -13.42 0.83
C GLN A 570 -7.18 -13.97 0.19
N ASN A 571 -7.14 -14.29 -1.10
CA ASN A 571 -8.29 -14.81 -1.82
C ASN A 571 -8.52 -16.28 -1.46
N ILE A 572 -7.44 -17.06 -1.33
CA ILE A 572 -7.52 -18.44 -0.82
C ILE A 572 -8.06 -18.45 0.61
N LEU A 573 -7.53 -17.56 1.47
CA LEU A 573 -8.01 -17.41 2.85
C LEU A 573 -9.51 -17.15 2.90
N TRP A 574 -10.01 -16.23 2.06
CA TRP A 574 -11.43 -15.93 2.00
C TRP A 574 -12.25 -17.12 1.48
N ARG A 575 -11.83 -17.78 0.40
CA ARG A 575 -12.57 -18.90 -0.20
C ARG A 575 -12.65 -20.11 0.72
N LEU A 576 -11.56 -20.44 1.42
CA LEU A 576 -11.56 -21.52 2.41
C LEU A 576 -12.37 -21.15 3.65
N GLY A 577 -12.31 -19.88 4.09
CA GLY A 577 -13.08 -19.41 5.25
C GLY A 577 -14.59 -19.36 5.02
N ASN A 578 -15.03 -19.05 3.79
CA ASN A 578 -16.45 -18.83 3.45
C ASN A 578 -17.06 -19.96 2.59
N GLY A 579 -16.27 -20.95 2.18
CA GLY A 579 -16.72 -22.11 1.42
C GLY A 579 -16.69 -23.41 2.24
N ASN A 580 -17.31 -24.45 1.68
CA ASN A 580 -17.43 -25.78 2.27
C ASN A 580 -16.47 -26.77 1.58
N TYR A 581 -15.19 -26.41 1.51
CA TYR A 581 -14.19 -27.22 0.81
C TYR A 581 -13.93 -28.53 1.54
N GLU A 582 -14.09 -28.54 2.86
CA GLU A 582 -13.93 -29.69 3.75
C GLU A 582 -14.86 -30.86 3.41
N ASN A 583 -16.02 -30.59 2.78
CA ASN A 583 -16.98 -31.62 2.37
C ASN A 583 -16.38 -32.62 1.37
N ALA A 584 -15.44 -32.16 0.54
CA ALA A 584 -14.71 -33.03 -0.39
C ALA A 584 -13.90 -34.13 0.32
N ASN A 585 -13.59 -33.97 1.62
CA ASN A 585 -12.78 -34.88 2.44
C ASN A 585 -11.54 -35.39 1.69
N PRO A 586 -10.62 -34.49 1.28
CA PRO A 586 -9.49 -34.87 0.45
C PRO A 586 -8.43 -35.68 1.21
N LYS A 587 -7.80 -36.68 0.57
CA LYS A 587 -6.61 -37.35 1.11
C LYS A 587 -5.36 -36.48 0.97
N ASN A 588 -5.22 -35.80 -0.17
CA ASN A 588 -4.08 -34.93 -0.47
C ASN A 588 -4.57 -33.56 -0.93
N VAL A 589 -3.94 -32.50 -0.41
CA VAL A 589 -4.19 -31.11 -0.82
C VAL A 589 -2.89 -30.54 -1.38
N VAL A 590 -2.89 -30.10 -2.64
CA VAL A 590 -1.77 -29.36 -3.22
C VAL A 590 -2.06 -27.87 -3.11
N LEU A 591 -1.18 -27.12 -2.45
CA LEU A 591 -1.29 -25.67 -2.29
C LEU A 591 -0.17 -24.95 -3.04
N THR A 592 -0.53 -24.19 -4.07
CA THR A 592 0.39 -23.42 -4.92
C THR A 592 -0.11 -21.99 -5.07
N ILE A 593 0.49 -21.07 -4.31
CA ILE A 593 0.02 -19.69 -4.23
C ILE A 593 1.17 -18.73 -3.87
N GLY A 594 1.01 -17.45 -4.24
CA GLY A 594 1.90 -16.36 -3.82
C GLY A 594 2.47 -15.53 -4.96
N VAL A 595 2.56 -16.05 -6.19
CA VAL A 595 3.17 -15.30 -7.31
C VAL A 595 2.39 -14.03 -7.65
N ASN A 596 1.06 -14.04 -7.56
CA ASN A 596 0.22 -12.86 -7.82
C ASN A 596 0.33 -11.78 -6.72
N ASN A 597 0.96 -12.08 -5.58
CA ASN A 597 1.26 -11.08 -4.55
C ASN A 597 2.55 -10.29 -4.87
N PHE A 598 3.40 -10.76 -5.79
CA PHE A 598 4.72 -10.16 -6.05
C PHE A 598 4.66 -8.68 -6.44
N PRO A 599 3.68 -8.19 -7.22
CA PRO A 599 3.60 -6.77 -7.54
C PRO A 599 3.25 -5.86 -6.34
N PHE A 600 2.67 -6.41 -5.28
CA PHE A 600 2.04 -5.63 -4.20
C PHE A 600 2.72 -5.80 -2.85
N ASP A 601 3.20 -7.01 -2.58
CA ASP A 601 3.68 -7.45 -1.28
C ASP A 601 5.19 -7.76 -1.33
N SER A 602 5.87 -7.54 -0.21
CA SER A 602 7.25 -7.98 0.02
C SER A 602 7.32 -9.49 0.21
N ALA A 603 8.52 -10.07 0.09
CA ALA A 603 8.68 -11.51 0.31
C ALA A 603 8.21 -11.95 1.70
N ASP A 604 8.45 -11.14 2.74
CA ASP A 604 8.06 -11.47 4.12
C ASP A 604 6.54 -11.42 4.29
N GLU A 605 5.87 -10.43 3.69
CA GLU A 605 4.40 -10.33 3.65
C GLU A 605 3.79 -11.56 2.95
N ILE A 606 4.39 -12.02 1.85
CA ILE A 606 3.96 -13.21 1.09
C ILE A 606 4.16 -14.49 1.90
N ILE A 607 5.32 -14.67 2.55
CA ILE A 607 5.60 -15.83 3.39
C ILE A 607 4.55 -15.93 4.51
N GLU A 608 4.20 -14.80 5.13
CA GLU A 608 3.17 -14.77 6.17
C GLU A 608 1.78 -15.12 5.61
N GLY A 609 1.42 -14.58 4.43
CA GLY A 609 0.18 -14.93 3.72
C GLY A 609 0.07 -16.43 3.42
N ILE A 610 1.14 -17.02 2.88
CA ILE A 610 1.21 -18.47 2.60
C ILE A 610 1.07 -19.26 3.90
N ARG A 611 1.74 -18.85 4.98
CA ARG A 611 1.64 -19.51 6.29
C ARG A 611 0.21 -19.51 6.83
N ASN A 612 -0.46 -18.37 6.80
CA ASN A 612 -1.87 -18.30 7.22
C ASN A 612 -2.76 -19.20 6.35
N THR A 613 -2.48 -19.27 5.04
CA THR A 613 -3.22 -20.16 4.13
C THR A 613 -3.01 -21.64 4.47
N VAL A 614 -1.77 -22.04 4.80
CA VAL A 614 -1.45 -23.41 5.24
C VAL A 614 -2.14 -23.75 6.55
N GLU A 615 -2.12 -22.86 7.54
CA GLU A 615 -2.78 -23.12 8.83
C GLU A 615 -4.30 -23.24 8.68
N LEU A 616 -4.93 -22.40 7.85
CA LEU A 616 -6.35 -22.55 7.55
C LEU A 616 -6.65 -23.86 6.81
N ALA A 617 -5.78 -24.27 5.88
CA ALA A 617 -5.92 -25.55 5.19
C ALA A 617 -5.78 -26.74 6.16
N LYS A 618 -4.83 -26.71 7.11
CA LYS A 618 -4.69 -27.75 8.16
C LYS A 618 -5.97 -27.87 8.98
N TYR A 619 -6.55 -26.74 9.37
CA TYR A 619 -7.80 -26.70 10.13
C TYR A 619 -8.99 -27.25 9.32
N LYS A 620 -9.11 -26.86 8.05
CA LYS A 620 -10.20 -27.29 7.16
C LYS A 620 -10.09 -28.75 6.71
N PHE A 621 -8.87 -29.27 6.60
CA PHE A 621 -8.60 -30.62 6.09
C PHE A 621 -7.75 -31.44 7.08
N PRO A 622 -8.24 -31.72 8.30
CA PRO A 622 -7.42 -32.30 9.37
C PRO A 622 -6.87 -33.70 9.07
N SER A 623 -7.50 -34.44 8.15
CA SER A 623 -7.08 -35.78 7.70
C SER A 623 -6.16 -35.76 6.48
N ALA A 624 -6.05 -34.63 5.78
CA ALA A 624 -5.34 -34.54 4.51
C ALA A 624 -3.83 -34.32 4.71
N LYS A 625 -3.00 -34.89 3.82
CA LYS A 625 -1.62 -34.44 3.64
C LYS A 625 -1.59 -33.18 2.79
N ILE A 626 -0.88 -32.14 3.24
CA ILE A 626 -0.76 -30.87 2.53
C ILE A 626 0.59 -30.80 1.83
N HIS A 627 0.57 -30.70 0.51
CA HIS A 627 1.74 -30.55 -0.35
C HIS A 627 1.89 -29.06 -0.70
N LEU A 628 2.80 -28.38 0.00
CA LEU A 628 3.06 -26.95 -0.18
C LEU A 628 4.15 -26.74 -1.23
N PHE A 629 3.80 -26.10 -2.35
CA PHE A 629 4.76 -25.70 -3.37
C PHE A 629 5.18 -24.23 -3.26
N GLY A 630 4.34 -23.38 -2.66
CA GLY A 630 4.54 -21.92 -2.72
C GLY A 630 4.27 -21.37 -4.13
N PRO A 631 4.87 -20.24 -4.53
CA PRO A 631 4.84 -19.79 -5.91
C PRO A 631 5.66 -20.76 -6.79
N LEU A 632 5.20 -21.06 -8.01
CA LEU A 632 6.09 -21.70 -8.99
C LEU A 632 7.18 -20.72 -9.43
N VAL A 633 8.24 -21.27 -10.03
CA VAL A 633 9.35 -20.47 -10.55
C VAL A 633 8.83 -19.40 -11.51
N THR A 634 9.20 -18.15 -11.27
CA THR A 634 8.72 -16.98 -12.01
C THR A 634 9.83 -15.99 -12.31
N GLY A 635 9.68 -15.26 -13.42
CA GLY A 635 10.51 -14.14 -13.85
C GLY A 635 11.86 -14.56 -14.45
N THR A 636 12.31 -13.93 -15.53
CA THR A 636 13.59 -14.27 -16.19
C THR A 636 14.81 -13.78 -15.40
N LEU A 637 16.04 -14.17 -15.77
CA LEU A 637 17.23 -13.52 -15.18
C LEU A 637 17.30 -12.01 -15.50
N GLN A 638 16.59 -11.52 -16.52
CA GLN A 638 16.47 -10.08 -16.78
C GLN A 638 15.59 -9.39 -15.73
N GLU A 639 14.70 -10.13 -15.06
CA GLU A 639 13.83 -9.67 -13.98
C GLU A 639 14.39 -10.03 -12.60
N LEU A 640 15.66 -9.66 -12.36
CA LEU A 640 16.41 -10.01 -11.15
C LEU A 640 15.65 -9.69 -9.85
N SER A 641 14.84 -8.63 -9.81
CA SER A 641 14.05 -8.26 -8.62
C SER A 641 12.97 -9.30 -8.29
N GLN A 642 12.21 -9.76 -9.29
CA GLN A 642 11.21 -10.83 -9.12
C GLN A 642 11.88 -12.15 -8.75
N ARG A 643 12.98 -12.49 -9.42
CA ARG A 643 13.73 -13.72 -9.13
C ARG A 643 14.34 -13.73 -7.72
N LYS A 644 14.86 -12.60 -7.25
CA LYS A 644 15.31 -12.45 -5.85
C LYS A 644 14.17 -12.58 -4.85
N LYS A 645 13.01 -11.97 -5.13
CA LYS A 645 11.81 -12.09 -4.30
C LYS A 645 11.35 -13.55 -4.22
N TYR A 646 11.31 -14.25 -5.34
CA TYR A 646 11.03 -15.68 -5.43
C TYR A 646 11.93 -16.50 -4.49
N TRP A 647 13.25 -16.35 -4.60
CA TRP A 647 14.17 -17.11 -3.75
C TRP A 647 14.02 -16.78 -2.26
N LYS A 648 13.78 -15.51 -1.91
CA LYS A 648 13.52 -15.13 -0.52
C LYS A 648 12.23 -15.79 0.03
N VAL A 649 11.16 -15.84 -0.77
CA VAL A 649 9.92 -16.55 -0.39
C VAL A 649 10.22 -18.02 -0.14
N HIS A 650 10.86 -18.72 -1.08
CA HIS A 650 11.18 -20.15 -0.94
C HIS A 650 12.13 -20.45 0.22
N ASP A 651 13.05 -19.56 0.53
CA ASP A 651 13.89 -19.70 1.72
C ASP A 651 13.05 -19.66 3.01
N GLY A 652 12.10 -18.72 3.09
CA GLY A 652 11.15 -18.65 4.20
C GLY A 652 10.23 -19.87 4.32
N LEU A 653 9.85 -20.48 3.20
CA LEU A 653 8.99 -21.68 3.18
C LEU A 653 9.72 -22.97 3.61
N LYS A 654 11.06 -23.00 3.61
CA LYS A 654 11.82 -24.16 4.16
C LYS A 654 11.49 -24.42 5.64
N ASN A 655 10.96 -23.43 6.36
CA ASN A 655 10.54 -23.57 7.75
C ASN A 655 9.37 -24.54 7.95
N PHE A 656 8.65 -24.94 6.88
CA PHE A 656 7.64 -26.01 6.94
C PHE A 656 8.25 -27.42 6.93
N LYS A 657 9.57 -27.57 6.76
CA LYS A 657 10.23 -28.88 6.83
C LYS A 657 10.06 -29.48 8.23
N GLY A 658 9.43 -30.65 8.30
CA GLY A 658 9.21 -31.38 9.55
C GLY A 658 7.83 -31.16 10.19
N GLU A 659 6.98 -30.31 9.60
CA GLU A 659 5.57 -30.20 10.00
C GLU A 659 4.83 -31.51 9.65
N PRO A 660 4.21 -32.23 10.61
CA PRO A 660 3.70 -33.59 10.37
C PRO A 660 2.67 -33.71 9.25
N GLN A 661 1.85 -32.69 9.05
CA GLN A 661 0.80 -32.66 8.03
C GLN A 661 1.24 -32.00 6.71
N VAL A 662 2.39 -31.31 6.69
CA VAL A 662 2.80 -30.46 5.56
C VAL A 662 4.12 -30.94 4.98
N THR A 663 4.11 -31.27 3.69
CA THR A 663 5.33 -31.53 2.92
C THR A 663 5.62 -30.32 2.02
N TYR A 664 6.76 -29.65 2.25
CA TYR A 664 7.22 -28.58 1.38
C TYR A 664 8.02 -29.14 0.19
N HIS A 665 7.62 -28.75 -1.02
CA HIS A 665 8.22 -29.20 -2.27
C HIS A 665 8.94 -28.05 -2.98
N GLU A 666 10.28 -28.11 -2.98
CA GLU A 666 11.11 -27.21 -3.79
C GLU A 666 11.39 -27.91 -5.13
N ILE A 667 10.73 -27.42 -6.19
CA ILE A 667 10.76 -28.07 -7.52
C ILE A 667 11.49 -27.27 -8.59
N SER A 668 12.15 -26.16 -8.24
CA SER A 668 12.74 -25.24 -9.22
C SER A 668 13.68 -25.93 -10.20
N ARG A 669 14.47 -26.93 -9.76
CA ARG A 669 15.38 -27.73 -10.60
C ARG A 669 14.73 -28.38 -11.82
N PHE A 670 13.41 -28.61 -11.79
CA PHE A 670 12.69 -29.18 -12.93
C PHE A 670 12.35 -28.11 -13.98
N PHE A 671 12.28 -26.85 -13.57
CA PHE A 671 11.80 -25.71 -14.36
C PHE A 671 12.91 -24.73 -14.79
N ILE A 672 14.07 -24.77 -14.13
CA ILE A 672 15.25 -23.98 -14.52
C ILE A 672 16.35 -24.85 -15.11
N ASP A 673 17.12 -24.28 -16.04
CA ASP A 673 18.31 -24.91 -16.61
C ASP A 673 19.56 -24.72 -15.72
N THR A 674 20.71 -25.21 -16.19
CA THR A 674 22.00 -25.10 -15.49
C THR A 674 22.53 -23.67 -15.40
N HIS A 675 21.98 -22.74 -16.19
CA HIS A 675 22.32 -21.31 -16.15
C HIS A 675 21.35 -20.52 -15.24
N GLY A 676 20.33 -21.18 -14.69
CA GLY A 676 19.31 -20.56 -13.84
C GLY A 676 18.17 -19.90 -14.61
N GLU A 677 18.11 -20.08 -15.93
CA GLU A 677 17.04 -19.57 -16.79
C GLU A 677 15.84 -20.51 -16.80
N LEU A 678 14.65 -19.97 -17.07
CA LEU A 678 13.46 -20.79 -17.28
C LEU A 678 13.64 -21.68 -18.51
N LYS A 679 13.29 -22.97 -18.40
CA LYS A 679 13.22 -23.87 -19.56
C LYS A 679 12.10 -23.41 -20.48
N LYS A 680 12.49 -22.82 -21.62
CA LYS A 680 11.57 -22.13 -22.56
C LYS A 680 10.47 -23.01 -23.14
N ASP A 681 10.68 -24.32 -23.20
CA ASP A 681 9.68 -25.27 -23.67
C ASP A 681 8.61 -25.59 -22.60
N LEU A 682 8.87 -25.27 -21.33
CA LEU A 682 7.95 -25.48 -20.21
C LEU A 682 7.11 -24.25 -19.85
N PHE A 683 7.54 -23.04 -20.22
CA PHE A 683 6.86 -21.78 -19.88
C PHE A 683 6.42 -20.99 -21.11
N SER A 684 5.33 -20.24 -20.98
CA SER A 684 5.00 -19.15 -21.91
C SER A 684 6.00 -18.01 -21.82
N ASP A 685 5.94 -17.12 -22.81
CA ASP A 685 6.89 -16.01 -22.95
C ASP A 685 6.71 -14.94 -21.87
N ASP A 686 5.63 -15.00 -21.08
CA ASP A 686 5.42 -14.16 -19.90
C ASP A 686 6.26 -14.56 -18.68
N GLY A 687 6.99 -15.69 -18.74
CA GLY A 687 7.84 -16.16 -17.65
C GLY A 687 7.09 -16.56 -16.37
N ILE A 688 5.78 -16.79 -16.46
CA ILE A 688 4.91 -17.16 -15.32
C ILE A 688 4.11 -18.43 -15.62
N HIS A 689 3.39 -18.49 -16.75
CA HIS A 689 2.45 -19.59 -17.00
C HIS A 689 3.15 -20.78 -17.68
N LEU A 690 2.65 -21.98 -17.39
CA LEU A 690 3.19 -23.22 -17.95
C LEU A 690 2.59 -23.51 -19.34
N LYS A 691 3.44 -24.03 -20.24
CA LYS A 691 3.02 -24.71 -21.47
C LYS A 691 2.56 -26.15 -21.14
N PRO A 692 1.89 -26.87 -22.06
CA PRO A 692 1.47 -28.26 -21.83
C PRO A 692 2.59 -29.19 -21.34
N LYS A 693 3.81 -29.05 -21.88
CA LYS A 693 4.98 -29.80 -21.41
C LYS A 693 5.35 -29.50 -19.95
N GLY A 694 5.25 -28.23 -19.53
CA GLY A 694 5.46 -27.83 -18.14
C GLY A 694 4.44 -28.47 -17.20
N TYR A 695 3.17 -28.54 -17.62
CA TYR A 695 2.13 -29.25 -16.87
C TYR A 695 2.40 -30.76 -16.76
N LYS A 696 2.91 -31.43 -17.80
CA LYS A 696 3.30 -32.86 -17.72
C LYS A 696 4.39 -33.09 -16.67
N VAL A 697 5.40 -32.22 -16.63
CA VAL A 697 6.46 -32.26 -15.60
C VAL A 697 5.87 -32.11 -14.20
N TRP A 698 4.95 -31.15 -14.01
CA TRP A 698 4.36 -30.90 -12.70
C TRP A 698 3.38 -31.98 -12.25
N ALA A 699 2.47 -32.42 -13.13
CA ALA A 699 1.49 -33.48 -12.85
C ALA A 699 2.18 -34.79 -12.48
N LYS A 700 3.22 -35.18 -13.23
CA LYS A 700 4.05 -36.34 -12.92
C LYS A 700 4.67 -36.25 -11.53
N TYR A 701 5.22 -35.08 -11.17
CA TYR A 701 5.80 -34.87 -9.85
C TYR A 701 4.72 -34.97 -8.76
N ILE A 702 3.54 -34.38 -8.94
CA ILE A 702 2.43 -34.49 -7.99
C ILE A 702 2.05 -35.97 -7.81
N LYS A 703 1.79 -36.71 -8.89
CA LYS A 703 1.37 -38.13 -8.85
C LYS A 703 2.35 -38.98 -8.04
N GLN A 704 3.65 -38.81 -8.26
CA GLN A 704 4.71 -39.53 -7.55
C GLN A 704 4.78 -39.28 -6.04
N HIS A 705 4.13 -38.24 -5.51
CA HIS A 705 4.18 -37.88 -4.09
C HIS A 705 2.84 -38.02 -3.36
N ILE A 706 1.76 -38.34 -4.08
CA ILE A 706 0.43 -38.59 -3.49
C ILE A 706 0.03 -40.07 -3.49
N ASP A 707 0.73 -40.89 -4.27
CA ASP A 707 0.74 -42.36 -4.21
C ASP A 707 1.53 -42.83 -2.98
#